data_AF-A0A350F3F9-F1
#
_entry.id   AF-A0A350F3F9-F1
#
_cell.length_a   1.000
_cell.length_b   1.000
_cell.length_c   1.000
_cell.angle_alpha   90.00
_cell.angle_beta   90.00
_cell.angle_gamma   90.00
#
_symmetry.space_group_name_H-M   'P 1'
#
loop_
_entity.id
_entity.type
_entity.pdbx_description
1 polymer ?
#
loop_
_entity_poly.entity_id
_entity_poly.type
_entity_poly.pdbx_seq_one_letter_code
_entity_poly.pdbx_strand_id
1 'polypeptide(L)'
;RLCLVGFSWVIGLSLLLEAAAADIGQPLAANALRLQDALAYLGAPLPEETRERIAAAALARDAFALQEALDPHVLFEVRINPELRVKVERGAAPARLAQNGFSPVLVKVLNDATVSERLRIESPQSGPVYAGAAENILQRQQQTELIRNANAANDPNRFLELELFDGPPMTPRLSGLEVEYAIALISSAEAGRREATIGFNIGQGTQDIGFRGEVPVLFEVEPAVPIRLVVRDDDGSPTTARLIIVDERGRIHPPQAKRLAPDFFFQPQIYRADGGHVLLTPGRYELIASRGPEYLERRQSFTVSADGPAEVRVELQRWIDPEAHGYVVGDHHIHAAGCSHYDVPTQGVLPEHMFAQVKGEGLHIGCVLTWGPCYDYQRQFFAPRAADISETRTILKYDLEISGFGSAALGHVCLLNLKDQTYPGSEGTKIKGWPSWTVPVMRWAKEQGGVTGYPHSDLFVDPPAFARRFIKRHDADGDGALSESEAAAGLLPMPFAKLDQDGDRIVRLQELANQADRAANELPNLVLPAMNGAGAMEIFVSVVEGVCDFTSAMDTGRIGEWNTWYHILNCGFPLKLSGETDFPCMSSRRVGQGRTYVRLNLGKTDAIDFGDWSRGVAQGRSYVSDGFAHALEFSVDGVVPGPDPVALAAPGEVAVRARVAFASEQPRAVAHGMIAPAEGRRHSGDTRILHGPRTDETVSGGTRLVEIVRNGEAVISVAVPADGKIHDLEFSVPVERSSWLALRQFPQLHTNPVNVLVDGRPIRASPASARWCAESVELLWENRHRHIAESERPAARAAYDRALAEYR
;
A
#
# COMPACT_ATOMS: atom_id res chain seq x y z
N ARG A 1 57.86 -59.92 -4.68
CA ARG A 1 57.32 -60.13 -3.31
C ARG A 1 56.30 -59.03 -3.06
N LEU A 2 55.11 -59.40 -2.61
CA LEU A 2 53.84 -58.64 -2.58
C LEU A 2 53.93 -57.22 -1.98
N CYS A 3 53.17 -56.27 -2.55
CA CYS A 3 52.15 -55.40 -1.91
C CYS A 3 51.92 -54.11 -2.74
N LEU A 4 50.71 -53.55 -2.63
CA LEU A 4 50.17 -52.31 -3.21
C LEU A 4 49.49 -52.45 -4.58
N VAL A 5 48.15 -52.52 -4.60
CA VAL A 5 47.24 -51.53 -5.22
C VAL A 5 45.82 -51.92 -4.80
N GLY A 6 45.21 -51.10 -3.94
CA GLY A 6 43.85 -51.30 -3.46
C GLY A 6 43.34 -50.02 -2.82
N PHE A 7 43.22 -48.94 -3.59
CA PHE A 7 42.56 -47.69 -3.20
C PHE A 7 42.39 -46.83 -4.47
N SER A 8 41.37 -47.08 -5.28
CA SER A 8 40.99 -46.13 -6.36
C SER A 8 39.54 -46.25 -6.86
N TRP A 9 38.72 -47.15 -6.31
CA TRP A 9 37.33 -47.32 -6.77
C TRP A 9 36.27 -46.64 -5.88
N VAL A 10 36.65 -46.06 -4.73
CA VAL A 10 35.71 -45.39 -3.81
C VAL A 10 35.65 -43.87 -4.01
N ILE A 11 36.70 -43.24 -4.56
CA ILE A 11 36.76 -41.77 -4.69
C ILE A 11 36.04 -41.26 -5.95
N GLY A 12 35.97 -42.07 -7.03
CA GLY A 12 35.29 -41.70 -8.28
C GLY A 12 33.76 -41.70 -8.19
N LEU A 13 33.16 -42.50 -7.29
CA LEU A 13 31.70 -42.53 -7.10
C LEU A 13 31.22 -41.35 -6.26
N SER A 14 32.01 -40.91 -5.26
CA SER A 14 31.69 -39.73 -4.43
C SER A 14 31.74 -38.42 -5.21
N LEU A 15 32.71 -38.24 -6.12
CA LEU A 15 32.83 -37.03 -6.94
C LEU A 15 31.75 -36.92 -8.04
N LEU A 16 31.23 -38.04 -8.53
CA LEU A 16 30.10 -38.07 -9.47
C LEU A 16 28.75 -37.88 -8.77
N LEU A 17 28.60 -38.38 -7.52
CA LEU A 17 27.42 -38.08 -6.69
C LEU A 17 27.41 -36.61 -6.23
N GLU A 18 28.55 -36.01 -5.87
CA GLU A 18 28.63 -34.59 -5.50
C GLU A 18 28.29 -33.66 -6.68
N ALA A 19 28.69 -34.02 -7.90
CA ALA A 19 28.37 -33.23 -9.10
C ALA A 19 26.89 -33.34 -9.54
N ALA A 20 26.28 -34.52 -9.40
CA ALA A 20 24.85 -34.72 -9.69
C ALA A 20 23.93 -34.12 -8.60
N ALA A 21 24.34 -34.19 -7.32
CA ALA A 21 23.65 -33.52 -6.22
C ALA A 21 23.71 -31.98 -6.33
N ALA A 22 24.80 -31.44 -6.89
CA ALA A 22 24.95 -30.01 -7.13
C ALA A 22 24.02 -29.46 -8.24
N ASP A 23 23.57 -30.30 -9.19
CA ASP A 23 22.73 -29.90 -10.33
C ASP A 23 21.25 -29.70 -9.94
N ILE A 24 20.75 -30.51 -8.99
CA ILE A 24 19.36 -30.41 -8.46
C ILE A 24 19.28 -29.47 -7.24
N GLY A 25 20.39 -29.29 -6.51
CA GLY A 25 20.44 -28.51 -5.27
C GLY A 25 20.01 -27.05 -5.43
N GLN A 26 20.42 -26.37 -6.51
CA GLN A 26 20.03 -24.98 -6.74
C GLN A 26 18.53 -24.83 -7.11
N PRO A 27 17.96 -25.60 -8.06
CA PRO A 27 16.53 -25.52 -8.35
C PRO A 27 15.62 -25.92 -7.18
N LEU A 28 15.99 -26.96 -6.42
CA LEU A 28 15.23 -27.37 -5.23
C LEU A 28 15.30 -26.32 -4.12
N ALA A 29 16.46 -25.69 -3.91
CA ALA A 29 16.60 -24.56 -3.00
C ALA A 29 15.63 -23.42 -3.37
N ALA A 30 15.51 -23.10 -4.66
CA ALA A 30 14.57 -22.08 -5.12
C ALA A 30 13.10 -22.50 -4.91
N ASN A 31 12.75 -23.77 -5.08
CA ASN A 31 11.41 -24.28 -4.74
C ASN A 31 11.13 -24.19 -3.22
N ALA A 32 12.08 -24.60 -2.37
CA ALA A 32 11.95 -24.57 -0.92
C ALA A 32 11.82 -23.14 -0.36
N LEU A 33 12.58 -22.18 -0.90
CA LEU A 33 12.46 -20.77 -0.52
C LEU A 33 11.10 -20.18 -0.94
N ARG A 34 10.63 -20.45 -2.17
CA ARG A 34 9.28 -20.03 -2.60
C ARG A 34 8.18 -20.66 -1.75
N LEU A 35 8.32 -21.92 -1.37
CA LEU A 35 7.42 -22.62 -0.46
C LEU A 35 7.35 -21.92 0.90
N GLN A 36 8.51 -21.59 1.48
CA GLN A 36 8.61 -20.88 2.75
C GLN A 36 7.93 -19.49 2.67
N ASP A 37 8.18 -18.74 1.60
CA ASP A 37 7.56 -17.43 1.38
C ASP A 37 6.04 -17.53 1.19
N ALA A 38 5.57 -18.54 0.45
CA ALA A 38 4.14 -18.80 0.26
C ALA A 38 3.44 -19.17 1.57
N LEU A 39 4.03 -20.02 2.40
CA LEU A 39 3.49 -20.38 3.72
C LEU A 39 3.43 -19.18 4.66
N ALA A 40 4.46 -18.33 4.66
CA ALA A 40 4.45 -17.08 5.41
C ALA A 40 3.33 -16.14 4.91
N TYR A 41 3.17 -16.02 3.58
CA TYR A 41 2.09 -15.24 2.97
C TYR A 41 0.69 -15.74 3.35
N LEU A 42 0.49 -17.05 3.42
CA LEU A 42 -0.77 -17.68 3.83
C LEU A 42 -1.05 -17.59 5.34
N GLY A 43 -0.16 -16.96 6.11
CA GLY A 43 -0.26 -16.85 7.56
C GLY A 43 -0.02 -18.17 8.28
N ALA A 44 0.68 -19.13 7.65
CA ALA A 44 1.00 -20.43 8.23
C ALA A 44 2.49 -20.77 8.08
N PRO A 45 3.40 -19.92 8.61
CA PRO A 45 4.83 -20.12 8.43
C PRO A 45 5.31 -21.46 9.03
N LEU A 46 6.36 -22.04 8.44
CA LEU A 46 7.08 -23.16 9.05
C LEU A 46 7.71 -22.74 10.39
N PRO A 47 7.94 -23.69 11.32
CA PRO A 47 8.64 -23.41 12.56
C PRO A 47 9.98 -22.72 12.33
N GLU A 48 10.36 -21.81 13.22
CA GLU A 48 11.57 -20.98 13.07
C GLU A 48 12.83 -21.83 12.80
N GLU A 49 13.06 -22.86 13.61
CA GLU A 49 14.16 -23.81 13.43
C GLU A 49 14.16 -24.46 12.03
N THR A 50 12.98 -24.80 11.49
CA THR A 50 12.86 -25.37 10.14
C THR A 50 13.23 -24.33 9.08
N ARG A 51 12.78 -23.08 9.22
CA ARG A 51 13.13 -22.00 8.28
C ARG A 51 14.63 -21.72 8.25
N GLU A 52 15.27 -21.72 9.41
CA GLU A 52 16.72 -21.54 9.52
C GLU A 52 17.48 -22.69 8.83
N ARG A 53 17.04 -23.94 9.06
CA ARG A 53 17.60 -25.12 8.38
C ARG A 53 17.43 -25.05 6.86
N ILE A 54 16.26 -24.65 6.37
CA ILE A 54 16.00 -24.45 4.93
C ILE A 54 16.92 -23.37 4.38
N ALA A 55 17.04 -22.22 5.04
CA ALA A 55 17.89 -21.12 4.58
C ALA A 55 19.37 -21.54 4.49
N ALA A 56 19.88 -22.25 5.50
CA ALA A 56 21.24 -22.78 5.52
C ALA A 56 21.47 -23.82 4.40
N ALA A 57 20.54 -24.78 4.25
CA ALA A 57 20.63 -25.81 3.22
C ALA A 57 20.49 -25.23 1.80
N ALA A 58 19.63 -24.23 1.61
CA ALA A 58 19.46 -23.52 0.34
C ALA A 58 20.74 -22.77 -0.07
N LEU A 59 21.41 -22.11 0.89
CA LEU A 59 22.70 -21.46 0.65
C LEU A 59 23.78 -22.47 0.27
N ALA A 60 23.82 -23.61 0.95
CA ALA A 60 24.73 -24.71 0.66
C ALA A 60 24.36 -25.49 -0.63
N ARG A 61 23.16 -25.26 -1.18
CA ARG A 61 22.56 -26.03 -2.28
C ARG A 61 22.51 -27.54 -1.98
N ASP A 62 22.26 -27.87 -0.71
CA ASP A 62 22.20 -29.26 -0.25
C ASP A 62 20.78 -29.80 -0.38
N ALA A 63 20.53 -30.54 -1.46
CA ALA A 63 19.23 -31.15 -1.75
C ALA A 63 18.80 -32.16 -0.69
N PHE A 64 19.73 -32.83 -0.01
CA PHE A 64 19.40 -33.82 1.03
C PHE A 64 18.98 -33.10 2.31
N ALA A 65 19.75 -32.11 2.75
CA ALA A 65 19.43 -31.33 3.94
C ALA A 65 18.11 -30.53 3.78
N LEU A 66 17.81 -30.06 2.56
CA LEU A 66 16.50 -29.44 2.25
C LEU A 66 15.34 -30.42 2.47
N GLN A 67 15.46 -31.64 1.95
CA GLN A 67 14.44 -32.67 2.14
C GLN A 67 14.33 -33.10 3.61
N GLU A 68 15.46 -33.29 4.30
CA GLU A 68 15.48 -33.63 5.71
C GLU A 68 14.77 -32.58 6.60
N ALA A 69 14.87 -31.30 6.22
CA ALA A 69 14.17 -30.22 6.90
C ALA A 69 12.66 -30.19 6.59
N LEU A 70 12.25 -30.53 5.37
CA LEU A 70 10.85 -30.42 4.89
C LEU A 70 10.01 -31.69 5.12
N ASP A 71 10.59 -32.87 4.96
CA ASP A 71 9.90 -34.17 5.01
C ASP A 71 9.09 -34.41 6.31
N PRO A 72 9.55 -33.98 7.51
CA PRO A 72 8.74 -34.06 8.72
C PRO A 72 7.39 -33.31 8.66
N HIS A 73 7.28 -32.32 7.77
CA HIS A 73 6.11 -31.47 7.59
C HIS A 73 5.24 -31.90 6.39
N VAL A 74 5.62 -32.94 5.65
CA VAL A 74 4.89 -33.46 4.49
C VAL A 74 3.70 -34.32 4.92
N LEU A 75 2.50 -33.97 4.45
CA LEU A 75 1.29 -34.76 4.67
C LEU A 75 1.09 -35.82 3.57
N PHE A 76 1.43 -35.48 2.33
CA PHE A 76 1.29 -36.36 1.17
C PHE A 76 2.60 -36.49 0.39
N GLU A 77 2.99 -37.72 0.11
CA GLU A 77 4.06 -38.02 -0.84
C GLU A 77 3.42 -38.52 -2.13
N VAL A 78 3.62 -37.76 -3.22
CA VAL A 78 3.05 -38.04 -4.53
C VAL A 78 4.18 -38.45 -5.46
N ARG A 79 4.16 -39.68 -5.97
CA ARG A 79 5.13 -40.17 -6.94
C ARG A 79 4.50 -40.25 -8.33
N ILE A 80 5.15 -39.64 -9.32
CA ILE A 80 4.81 -39.71 -10.73
C ILE A 80 5.86 -40.58 -11.40
N ASN A 81 5.48 -41.79 -11.80
CA ASN A 81 6.42 -42.71 -12.43
C ASN A 81 6.63 -42.38 -13.93
N PRO A 82 7.66 -42.94 -14.60
CA PRO A 82 7.92 -42.68 -16.02
C PRO A 82 6.77 -43.00 -16.99
N GLU A 83 5.78 -43.82 -16.59
CA GLU A 83 4.56 -44.07 -17.37
C GLU A 83 3.41 -43.11 -17.07
N LEU A 84 3.69 -41.97 -16.41
CA LEU A 84 2.73 -40.93 -16.01
C LEU A 84 1.66 -41.41 -15.03
N ARG A 85 1.92 -42.50 -14.28
CA ARG A 85 1.02 -42.98 -13.24
C ARG A 85 1.35 -42.30 -11.92
N VAL A 86 0.29 -41.83 -11.25
CA VAL A 86 0.39 -41.18 -9.95
C VAL A 86 0.14 -42.21 -8.85
N LYS A 87 1.04 -42.23 -7.87
CA LYS A 87 0.90 -42.95 -6.61
C LYS A 87 0.94 -41.95 -5.47
N VAL A 88 0.06 -42.07 -4.48
CA VAL A 88 0.10 -41.23 -3.28
C VAL A 88 0.23 -42.08 -2.02
N GLU A 89 1.02 -41.59 -1.07
CA GLU A 89 1.24 -42.18 0.25
C GLU A 89 1.16 -41.10 1.35
N ARG A 90 0.96 -41.52 2.60
CA ARG A 90 0.98 -40.62 3.76
C ARG A 90 2.41 -40.29 4.15
N GLY A 91 2.73 -38.99 4.17
CA GLY A 91 3.97 -38.47 4.74
C GLY A 91 3.95 -38.41 6.28
N ALA A 92 5.04 -37.92 6.87
CA ALA A 92 5.26 -37.92 8.31
C ALA A 92 4.36 -36.93 9.10
N ALA A 93 3.81 -35.91 8.45
CA ALA A 93 3.05 -34.88 9.14
C ALA A 93 1.72 -35.41 9.73
N PRO A 94 1.28 -34.86 10.88
CA PRO A 94 -0.02 -35.21 11.45
C PRO A 94 -1.17 -34.70 10.57
N ALA A 95 -2.21 -35.51 10.40
CA ALA A 95 -3.41 -35.17 9.63
C ALA A 95 -4.39 -34.34 10.48
N ARG A 96 -3.97 -33.14 10.89
CA ARG A 96 -4.79 -32.23 11.70
C ARG A 96 -5.32 -31.07 10.88
N LEU A 97 -6.61 -30.79 11.02
CA LEU A 97 -7.30 -29.69 10.35
C LEU A 97 -8.04 -28.85 11.39
N ALA A 98 -8.30 -27.59 11.07
CA ALA A 98 -9.23 -26.75 11.81
C ALA A 98 -10.61 -26.78 11.14
N GLN A 99 -11.68 -26.90 11.92
CA GLN A 99 -13.04 -26.74 11.39
C GLN A 99 -13.23 -25.31 10.87
N ASN A 100 -13.87 -25.16 9.71
CA ASN A 100 -14.20 -23.88 9.07
C ASN A 100 -12.97 -23.00 8.76
N GLY A 101 -11.79 -23.61 8.59
CA GLY A 101 -10.56 -22.91 8.24
C GLY A 101 -9.69 -23.73 7.30
N PHE A 102 -9.11 -23.07 6.29
CA PHE A 102 -8.15 -23.72 5.41
C PHE A 102 -6.83 -23.96 6.14
N SER A 103 -6.41 -25.21 6.18
CA SER A 103 -5.15 -25.67 6.74
C SER A 103 -4.17 -25.92 5.59
N PRO A 104 -3.10 -25.12 5.45
CA PRO A 104 -2.04 -25.40 4.50
C PRO A 104 -1.23 -26.63 4.92
N VAL A 105 -1.02 -27.57 4.01
CA VAL A 105 -0.26 -28.81 4.23
C VAL A 105 0.73 -29.02 3.09
N LEU A 106 1.89 -29.62 3.39
CA LEU A 106 2.92 -29.83 2.38
C LEU A 106 2.67 -31.12 1.60
N VAL A 107 2.90 -31.04 0.29
CA VAL A 107 2.90 -32.16 -0.65
C VAL A 107 4.30 -32.28 -1.23
N LYS A 108 4.95 -33.43 -1.03
CA LYS A 108 6.22 -33.76 -1.69
C LYS A 108 5.91 -34.47 -3.00
N VAL A 109 6.46 -33.97 -4.10
CA VAL A 109 6.28 -34.55 -5.43
C VAL A 109 7.60 -35.20 -5.84
N LEU A 110 7.60 -36.53 -5.98
CA LEU A 110 8.66 -37.33 -6.56
C LEU A 110 8.34 -37.56 -8.04
N ASN A 111 8.91 -36.75 -8.91
CA ASN A 111 8.58 -36.69 -10.32
C ASN A 111 9.62 -37.45 -11.15
N ASP A 112 9.62 -38.78 -11.04
CA ASP A 112 10.53 -39.67 -11.79
C ASP A 112 10.34 -39.52 -13.32
N ALA A 113 9.21 -38.96 -13.76
CA ALA A 113 8.92 -38.66 -15.16
C ALA A 113 9.37 -37.26 -15.63
N THR A 114 9.86 -36.40 -14.73
CA THR A 114 10.34 -35.03 -15.01
C THR A 114 9.31 -34.15 -15.74
N VAL A 115 8.03 -34.35 -15.45
CA VAL A 115 6.97 -33.69 -16.19
C VAL A 115 6.59 -32.31 -15.65
N SER A 116 5.92 -31.51 -16.48
CA SER A 116 5.55 -30.11 -16.19
C SER A 116 4.04 -29.84 -16.25
N GLU A 117 3.22 -30.88 -16.15
CA GLU A 117 1.76 -30.73 -16.05
C GLU A 117 1.37 -30.15 -14.68
N ARG A 118 0.10 -29.73 -14.62
CA ARG A 118 -0.51 -29.29 -13.37
C ARG A 118 -0.89 -30.51 -12.54
N LEU A 119 -0.29 -30.64 -11.37
CA LEU A 119 -0.78 -31.55 -10.34
C LEU A 119 -2.16 -31.08 -9.88
N ARG A 120 -3.07 -32.03 -9.67
CA ARG A 120 -4.43 -31.81 -9.17
C ARG A 120 -4.63 -32.66 -7.93
N ILE A 121 -5.39 -32.13 -6.98
CA ILE A 121 -5.83 -32.83 -5.78
C ILE A 121 -7.35 -33.00 -5.86
N GLU A 122 -7.86 -34.16 -5.48
CA GLU A 122 -9.28 -34.48 -5.51
C GLU A 122 -9.69 -35.34 -4.30
N SER A 123 -10.98 -35.38 -3.99
CA SER A 123 -11.52 -36.29 -2.99
C SER A 123 -13.01 -36.53 -3.27
N PRO A 124 -13.52 -37.76 -3.13
CA PRO A 124 -14.96 -38.02 -3.14
C PRO A 124 -15.72 -37.24 -2.04
N GLN A 125 -15.06 -37.00 -0.90
CA GLN A 125 -15.59 -36.22 0.21
C GLN A 125 -15.44 -34.71 -0.01
N SER A 126 -14.83 -34.28 -1.12
CA SER A 126 -14.69 -32.87 -1.47
C SER A 126 -15.93 -32.30 -2.13
N GLY A 127 -16.29 -31.11 -1.70
CA GLY A 127 -17.26 -30.24 -2.34
C GLY A 127 -17.17 -28.83 -1.81
N PRO A 128 -17.88 -27.87 -2.41
CA PRO A 128 -18.20 -26.63 -1.73
C PRO A 128 -19.09 -27.02 -0.55
N VAL A 129 -18.46 -27.22 0.60
CA VAL A 129 -19.14 -27.39 1.88
C VAL A 129 -19.07 -26.03 2.50
N TYR A 130 -20.12 -25.23 2.26
CA TYR A 130 -20.16 -23.87 2.78
C TYR A 130 -20.10 -23.95 4.30
N ALA A 131 -18.93 -23.61 4.84
CA ALA A 131 -18.70 -23.39 6.26
C ALA A 131 -19.56 -22.19 6.71
N GLY A 132 -20.86 -22.39 6.89
CA GLY A 132 -21.78 -21.41 7.47
C GLY A 132 -22.22 -20.23 6.58
N ALA A 133 -21.85 -20.15 5.29
CA ALA A 133 -22.39 -19.14 4.39
C ALA A 133 -23.73 -19.61 3.79
N ALA A 134 -24.81 -18.91 4.13
CA ALA A 134 -26.12 -19.17 3.53
C ALA A 134 -26.12 -18.78 2.03
N GLU A 135 -26.89 -19.47 1.19
CA GLU A 135 -26.94 -19.26 -0.28
C GLU A 135 -27.21 -17.79 -0.66
N ASN A 136 -28.02 -17.11 0.14
CA ASN A 136 -28.32 -15.67 0.01
C ASN A 136 -27.12 -14.76 0.33
N ILE A 137 -26.11 -15.24 1.05
CA ILE A 137 -24.83 -14.54 1.29
C ILE A 137 -23.96 -14.65 0.03
N LEU A 138 -23.85 -15.85 -0.54
CA LEU A 138 -23.06 -16.12 -1.75
C LEU A 138 -23.64 -15.45 -2.99
N GLN A 139 -24.98 -15.41 -3.12
CA GLN A 139 -25.66 -14.64 -4.16
C GLN A 139 -25.42 -13.13 -4.00
N ARG A 140 -25.38 -12.61 -2.76
CA ARG A 140 -25.04 -11.21 -2.48
C ARG A 140 -23.58 -10.88 -2.76
N GLN A 141 -22.68 -11.83 -2.53
CA GLN A 141 -21.24 -11.72 -2.79
C GLN A 141 -20.87 -12.01 -4.25
N GLN A 142 -21.85 -12.35 -5.11
CA GLN A 142 -21.66 -12.73 -6.51
C GLN A 142 -20.69 -13.89 -6.74
N GLN A 143 -20.57 -14.78 -5.76
CA GLN A 143 -19.71 -15.96 -5.82
C GLN A 143 -20.48 -17.24 -6.18
N THR A 144 -21.48 -17.11 -7.06
CA THR A 144 -22.34 -18.24 -7.44
C THR A 144 -21.61 -19.34 -8.21
N GLU A 145 -20.41 -19.07 -8.75
CA GLU A 145 -19.53 -20.09 -9.33
C GLU A 145 -19.02 -21.09 -8.30
N LEU A 146 -18.94 -20.73 -7.01
CA LEU A 146 -18.73 -21.66 -5.91
C LEU A 146 -19.88 -22.67 -5.79
N ILE A 147 -21.01 -22.48 -6.49
CA ILE A 147 -22.17 -23.40 -6.55
C ILE A 147 -21.99 -24.49 -7.62
N ARG A 148 -20.98 -24.39 -8.52
CA ARG A 148 -20.81 -25.37 -9.62
C ARG A 148 -20.65 -26.82 -9.18
N ASN A 149 -20.09 -27.04 -7.98
CA ASN A 149 -19.97 -28.36 -7.36
C ASN A 149 -20.82 -28.48 -6.08
N ALA A 150 -21.79 -27.59 -5.83
CA ALA A 150 -22.56 -27.57 -4.59
C ALA A 150 -23.12 -28.96 -4.27
N ASN A 151 -23.23 -29.25 -2.98
CA ASN A 151 -23.84 -30.50 -2.52
C ASN A 151 -25.36 -30.48 -2.69
N ALA A 152 -25.84 -30.34 -3.93
CA ALA A 152 -27.26 -30.26 -4.29
C ALA A 152 -28.04 -31.53 -3.89
N ALA A 153 -27.34 -32.66 -3.76
CA ALA A 153 -27.89 -33.91 -3.27
C ALA A 153 -27.88 -34.05 -1.73
N ASN A 154 -27.32 -33.07 -1.02
CA ASN A 154 -27.12 -33.08 0.43
C ASN A 154 -26.42 -34.35 0.93
N ASP A 155 -25.45 -34.85 0.15
CA ASP A 155 -24.67 -36.04 0.48
C ASP A 155 -23.90 -35.80 1.79
N PRO A 156 -24.22 -36.52 2.87
CA PRO A 156 -23.59 -36.32 4.17
C PRO A 156 -22.10 -36.67 4.17
N ASN A 157 -21.57 -37.29 3.11
CA ASN A 157 -20.15 -37.61 3.00
C ASN A 157 -19.30 -36.45 2.44
N ARG A 158 -19.90 -35.33 2.04
CA ARG A 158 -19.17 -34.15 1.54
C ARG A 158 -18.96 -33.14 2.65
N PHE A 159 -17.81 -33.23 3.31
CA PHE A 159 -17.41 -32.36 4.43
C PHE A 159 -16.07 -31.65 4.21
N LEU A 160 -15.32 -31.96 3.14
CA LEU A 160 -14.04 -31.33 2.82
C LEU A 160 -14.15 -30.30 1.69
N GLU A 161 -13.24 -29.35 1.72
CA GLU A 161 -12.84 -28.55 0.56
C GLU A 161 -11.31 -28.65 0.42
N LEU A 162 -10.82 -28.81 -0.81
CA LEU A 162 -9.39 -28.95 -1.05
C LEU A 162 -8.97 -28.36 -2.41
N GLU A 163 -7.75 -27.85 -2.44
CA GLU A 163 -7.07 -27.39 -3.66
C GLU A 163 -5.55 -27.37 -3.48
N LEU A 164 -4.82 -27.27 -4.59
CA LEU A 164 -3.39 -26.93 -4.57
C LEU A 164 -3.23 -25.42 -4.72
N PHE A 165 -2.45 -24.81 -3.85
CA PHE A 165 -2.12 -23.39 -3.94
C PHE A 165 -1.14 -23.16 -5.09
N ASP A 166 -1.60 -22.42 -6.11
CA ASP A 166 -0.85 -22.15 -7.33
C ASP A 166 -0.57 -20.65 -7.58
N GLY A 167 -0.85 -19.80 -6.58
CA GLY A 167 -0.54 -18.38 -6.62
C GLY A 167 0.94 -18.08 -6.41
N PRO A 168 1.49 -16.97 -6.96
CA PRO A 168 2.85 -16.53 -6.70
C PRO A 168 3.15 -16.43 -5.19
N PRO A 169 4.33 -16.85 -4.71
CA PRO A 169 5.52 -17.27 -5.48
C PRO A 169 5.51 -18.75 -5.95
N MET A 170 4.45 -19.51 -5.69
CA MET A 170 4.30 -20.86 -6.23
C MET A 170 3.94 -20.82 -7.72
N THR A 171 4.00 -21.97 -8.38
CA THR A 171 3.74 -22.11 -9.82
C THR A 171 2.56 -23.04 -10.07
N PRO A 172 1.67 -22.74 -11.05
CA PRO A 172 0.52 -23.62 -11.37
C PRO A 172 0.87 -24.97 -11.99
N ARG A 173 2.11 -25.14 -12.41
CA ARG A 173 2.63 -26.34 -13.05
C ARG A 173 3.84 -26.83 -12.29
N LEU A 174 4.06 -28.14 -12.35
CA LEU A 174 5.30 -28.74 -11.92
C LEU A 174 6.46 -28.18 -12.76
N SER A 175 7.62 -28.10 -12.13
CA SER A 175 8.83 -27.56 -12.72
C SER A 175 9.56 -28.55 -13.63
N GLY A 176 9.25 -29.84 -13.52
CA GLY A 176 10.01 -30.93 -14.14
C GLY A 176 11.18 -31.43 -13.29
N LEU A 177 11.40 -30.85 -12.10
CA LEU A 177 12.40 -31.36 -11.14
C LEU A 177 12.00 -32.74 -10.63
N GLU A 178 13.00 -33.60 -10.41
CA GLU A 178 12.80 -34.94 -9.84
C GLU A 178 12.15 -34.89 -8.45
N VAL A 179 12.42 -33.83 -7.69
CA VAL A 179 11.77 -33.56 -6.40
C VAL A 179 11.37 -32.09 -6.35
N GLU A 180 10.12 -31.82 -5.99
CA GLU A 180 9.65 -30.48 -5.64
C GLU A 180 8.53 -30.55 -4.59
N TYR A 181 8.30 -29.44 -3.90
CA TYR A 181 7.28 -29.31 -2.88
C TYR A 181 6.17 -28.35 -3.33
N ALA A 182 4.93 -28.72 -3.01
CA ALA A 182 3.72 -27.95 -3.24
C ALA A 182 2.91 -27.79 -1.94
N ILE A 183 1.92 -26.90 -1.96
CA ILE A 183 1.03 -26.64 -0.83
C ILE A 183 -0.37 -27.07 -1.24
N ALA A 184 -1.00 -27.94 -0.44
CA ALA A 184 -2.43 -28.17 -0.50
C ALA A 184 -3.14 -27.37 0.59
N LEU A 185 -4.27 -26.75 0.27
CA LEU A 185 -5.16 -26.13 1.23
C LEU A 185 -6.31 -27.10 1.48
N ILE A 186 -6.55 -27.47 2.74
CA ILE A 186 -7.62 -28.40 3.12
C ILE A 186 -8.46 -27.77 4.22
N SER A 187 -9.77 -27.69 4.00
CA SER A 187 -10.76 -27.23 4.98
C SER A 187 -11.76 -28.35 5.26
N SER A 188 -12.32 -28.36 6.47
CA SER A 188 -13.40 -29.27 6.87
C SER A 188 -14.53 -28.46 7.52
N ALA A 189 -15.78 -28.70 7.09
CA ALA A 189 -16.95 -28.11 7.75
C ALA A 189 -17.35 -28.86 9.03
N GLU A 190 -16.89 -30.11 9.20
CA GLU A 190 -17.18 -30.95 10.35
C GLU A 190 -15.98 -31.10 11.27
N ALA A 191 -16.23 -31.18 12.58
CA ALA A 191 -15.22 -31.45 13.60
C ALA A 191 -15.14 -32.95 13.98
N GLY A 192 -14.07 -33.32 14.67
CA GLY A 192 -13.80 -34.67 15.18
C GLY A 192 -12.99 -35.53 14.22
N ARG A 193 -12.98 -36.84 14.46
CA ARG A 193 -12.30 -37.80 13.58
C ARG A 193 -13.11 -37.98 12.30
N ARG A 194 -12.51 -37.70 11.14
CA ARG A 194 -13.16 -37.81 9.82
C ARG A 194 -12.23 -38.48 8.83
N GLU A 195 -12.71 -39.54 8.19
CA GLU A 195 -11.95 -40.23 7.16
C GLU A 195 -12.31 -39.66 5.78
N ALA A 196 -11.30 -39.29 4.99
CA ALA A 196 -11.47 -38.91 3.61
C ALA A 196 -10.43 -39.57 2.72
N THR A 197 -10.83 -39.90 1.50
CA THR A 197 -9.94 -40.42 0.48
C THR A 197 -9.38 -39.24 -0.31
N ILE A 198 -8.06 -39.07 -0.30
CA ILE A 198 -7.38 -37.98 -0.99
C ILE A 198 -6.66 -38.54 -2.22
N GLY A 199 -7.01 -38.01 -3.38
CA GLY A 199 -6.46 -38.39 -4.68
C GLY A 199 -5.59 -37.31 -5.30
N PHE A 200 -4.62 -37.73 -6.11
CA PHE A 200 -3.82 -36.84 -6.95
C PHE A 200 -3.76 -37.34 -8.39
N ASN A 201 -3.78 -36.41 -9.36
CA ASN A 201 -3.64 -36.72 -10.79
C ASN A 201 -2.97 -35.56 -11.56
N ILE A 202 -2.54 -35.81 -12.80
CA ILE A 202 -1.93 -34.80 -13.69
C ILE A 202 -2.73 -34.59 -15.00
N GLY A 203 -3.97 -35.08 -15.08
CA GLY A 203 -4.85 -34.92 -16.26
C GLY A 203 -5.48 -36.22 -16.78
N GLN A 204 -6.28 -36.12 -17.86
CA GLN A 204 -7.00 -37.26 -18.44
C GLN A 204 -6.03 -38.33 -18.97
N GLY A 205 -6.15 -39.56 -18.45
CA GLY A 205 -5.30 -40.70 -18.81
C GLY A 205 -4.37 -41.20 -17.70
N THR A 206 -4.27 -40.48 -16.58
CA THR A 206 -3.42 -40.83 -15.42
C THR A 206 -4.15 -41.51 -14.27
N GLN A 207 -5.47 -41.73 -14.43
CA GLN A 207 -6.27 -42.54 -13.50
C GLN A 207 -5.84 -44.00 -13.60
N ASP A 208 -5.00 -44.42 -12.64
CA ASP A 208 -4.53 -45.80 -12.56
C ASP A 208 -5.71 -46.72 -12.22
N ILE A 209 -5.84 -47.84 -12.93
CA ILE A 209 -6.98 -48.78 -12.86
C ILE A 209 -7.04 -49.49 -11.49
N GLY A 210 -6.09 -49.22 -10.58
CA GLY A 210 -5.92 -49.89 -9.29
C GLY A 210 -5.94 -48.99 -8.05
N PHE A 211 -6.59 -47.81 -8.07
CA PHE A 211 -6.75 -46.90 -6.90
C PHE A 211 -5.42 -46.42 -6.27
N ARG A 212 -4.29 -46.51 -6.97
CA ARG A 212 -2.96 -46.14 -6.45
C ARG A 212 -2.76 -44.63 -6.30
N GLY A 213 -3.53 -43.85 -7.06
CA GLY A 213 -3.53 -42.39 -7.00
C GLY A 213 -4.32 -41.83 -5.83
N GLU A 214 -4.86 -42.67 -4.94
CA GLU A 214 -5.68 -42.29 -3.79
C GLU A 214 -5.14 -42.89 -2.48
N VAL A 215 -5.29 -42.15 -1.37
CA VAL A 215 -4.96 -42.62 -0.02
C VAL A 215 -6.08 -42.26 0.96
N PRO A 216 -6.60 -43.21 1.75
CA PRO A 216 -7.51 -42.91 2.84
C PRO A 216 -6.74 -42.25 4.00
N VAL A 217 -7.28 -41.15 4.52
CA VAL A 217 -6.68 -40.40 5.63
C VAL A 217 -7.73 -40.15 6.69
N LEU A 218 -7.44 -40.59 7.91
CA LEU A 218 -8.22 -40.21 9.08
C LEU A 218 -7.70 -38.89 9.62
N PHE A 219 -8.44 -37.82 9.36
CA PHE A 219 -8.18 -36.48 9.88
C PHE A 219 -8.69 -36.33 11.32
N GLU A 220 -7.89 -35.65 12.13
CA GLU A 220 -8.30 -35.06 13.40
C GLU A 220 -8.70 -33.60 13.13
N VAL A 221 -10.01 -33.32 13.06
CA VAL A 221 -10.50 -31.96 12.84
C VAL A 221 -10.84 -31.31 14.18
N GLU A 222 -10.08 -30.29 14.54
CA GLU A 222 -10.30 -29.52 15.76
C GLU A 222 -11.57 -28.65 15.64
N PRO A 223 -12.45 -28.65 16.66
CA PRO A 223 -13.69 -27.88 16.61
C PRO A 223 -13.43 -26.38 16.62
N ALA A 224 -14.22 -25.64 15.84
CA ALA A 224 -14.19 -24.18 15.83
C ALA A 224 -15.07 -23.64 16.97
N VAL A 225 -14.44 -23.00 17.95
CA VAL A 225 -15.11 -22.39 19.10
C VAL A 225 -15.33 -20.90 18.82
N PRO A 226 -16.57 -20.38 18.93
CA PRO A 226 -16.83 -18.95 18.80
C PRO A 226 -16.36 -18.20 20.04
N ILE A 227 -15.42 -17.29 19.85
CA ILE A 227 -14.86 -16.44 20.90
C ILE A 227 -15.45 -15.05 20.76
N ARG A 228 -16.14 -14.58 21.80
CA ARG A 228 -16.74 -13.25 21.84
C ARG A 228 -15.69 -12.21 22.21
N LEU A 229 -15.65 -11.12 21.47
CA LEU A 229 -14.76 -9.99 21.70
C LEU A 229 -15.52 -8.87 22.41
N VAL A 230 -14.95 -8.37 23.51
CA VAL A 230 -15.44 -7.14 24.19
C VAL A 230 -14.44 -6.04 23.91
N VAL A 231 -14.77 -5.15 22.98
CA VAL A 231 -13.84 -4.14 22.45
C VAL A 231 -14.19 -2.78 23.04
N ARG A 232 -13.26 -2.19 23.78
CA ARG A 232 -13.41 -0.88 24.43
C ARG A 232 -12.32 0.07 23.94
N ASP A 233 -12.73 1.27 23.55
CA ASP A 233 -11.82 2.37 23.21
C ASP A 233 -11.16 2.93 24.48
N ASP A 234 -10.24 3.87 24.33
CA ASP A 234 -9.49 4.53 25.41
C ASP A 234 -10.40 5.25 26.42
N ASP A 235 -11.56 5.75 25.95
CA ASP A 235 -12.60 6.37 26.77
C ASP A 235 -13.62 5.36 27.37
N GLY A 236 -13.44 4.06 27.10
CA GLY A 236 -14.33 2.99 27.53
C GLY A 236 -15.57 2.78 26.66
N SER A 237 -15.76 3.53 25.57
CA SER A 237 -16.86 3.32 24.63
C SER A 237 -16.67 2.06 23.77
N PRO A 238 -17.76 1.40 23.31
CA PRO A 238 -17.64 0.27 22.39
C PRO A 238 -17.18 0.74 21.00
N THR A 239 -16.20 0.04 20.41
CA THR A 239 -15.61 0.43 19.12
C THR A 239 -15.20 -0.78 18.26
N THR A 240 -14.50 -0.52 17.15
CA THR A 240 -13.88 -1.53 16.29
C THR A 240 -12.38 -1.52 16.49
N ALA A 241 -11.77 -2.70 16.63
CA ALA A 241 -10.33 -2.85 16.76
C ALA A 241 -9.73 -3.59 15.55
N ARG A 242 -8.47 -3.26 15.26
CA ARG A 242 -7.57 -4.04 14.42
C ARG A 242 -6.96 -5.15 15.25
N LEU A 243 -7.13 -6.40 14.83
CA LEU A 243 -6.71 -7.59 15.58
C LEU A 243 -5.81 -8.49 14.73
N ILE A 244 -4.70 -8.93 15.30
CA ILE A 244 -3.91 -10.05 14.81
C ILE A 244 -3.93 -11.11 15.92
N ILE A 245 -4.35 -12.33 15.58
CA ILE A 245 -4.35 -13.45 16.51
C ILE A 245 -3.34 -14.46 15.99
N VAL A 246 -2.38 -14.85 16.81
CA VAL A 246 -1.38 -15.86 16.47
C VAL A 246 -1.38 -16.99 17.47
N ASP A 247 -1.12 -18.21 17.01
CA ASP A 247 -0.90 -19.35 17.91
C ASP A 247 0.59 -19.53 18.24
N GLU A 248 0.91 -20.54 19.07
CA GLU A 248 2.28 -20.85 19.50
C GLU A 248 3.22 -21.25 18.35
N ARG A 249 2.69 -21.54 17.16
CA ARG A 249 3.48 -21.83 15.95
C ARG A 249 3.62 -20.61 15.05
N GLY A 250 3.11 -19.45 15.46
CA GLY A 250 3.11 -18.22 14.68
C GLY A 250 2.11 -18.22 13.54
N ARG A 251 1.12 -19.13 13.53
CA ARG A 251 0.06 -19.14 12.50
C ARG A 251 -0.97 -18.07 12.83
N ILE A 252 -1.42 -17.34 11.82
CA ILE A 252 -2.42 -16.27 11.92
C ILE A 252 -3.83 -16.85 11.90
N HIS A 253 -4.69 -16.35 12.80
CA HIS A 253 -6.08 -16.77 12.94
C HIS A 253 -7.06 -15.59 12.77
N PRO A 254 -8.21 -15.78 12.09
CA PRO A 254 -8.57 -16.96 11.28
C PRO A 254 -7.55 -17.19 10.15
N PRO A 255 -7.41 -18.38 9.55
CA PRO A 255 -6.41 -18.61 8.50
C PRO A 255 -6.48 -17.55 7.40
N GLN A 256 -5.33 -17.02 6.97
CA GLN A 256 -5.29 -15.96 5.95
C GLN A 256 -5.59 -16.51 4.54
N ALA A 257 -5.21 -17.77 4.32
CA ALA A 257 -5.59 -18.52 3.13
C ALA A 257 -7.10 -18.42 2.86
N LYS A 258 -7.46 -17.98 1.64
CA LYS A 258 -8.84 -17.91 1.15
C LYS A 258 -9.78 -17.01 1.96
N ARG A 259 -9.27 -16.07 2.77
CA ARG A 259 -10.15 -15.09 3.41
C ARG A 259 -10.87 -14.27 2.34
N LEU A 260 -12.17 -14.09 2.57
CA LEU A 260 -13.04 -13.23 1.79
C LEU A 260 -13.63 -12.18 2.71
N ALA A 261 -14.17 -11.13 2.12
CA ALA A 261 -14.78 -10.05 2.87
C ALA A 261 -15.78 -10.60 3.91
N PRO A 262 -15.72 -10.14 5.17
CA PRO A 262 -15.05 -8.91 5.63
C PRO A 262 -13.53 -9.04 5.89
N ASP A 263 -12.95 -10.24 5.86
CA ASP A 263 -11.53 -10.44 6.15
C ASP A 263 -10.74 -10.58 4.85
N PHE A 264 -9.72 -9.76 4.62
CA PHE A 264 -9.03 -9.75 3.33
C PHE A 264 -7.81 -10.68 3.35
N PHE A 265 -7.68 -11.53 2.33
CA PHE A 265 -6.58 -12.52 2.25
C PHE A 265 -5.18 -11.90 2.15
N PHE A 266 -5.06 -10.62 1.81
CA PHE A 266 -3.77 -9.91 1.73
C PHE A 266 -3.46 -9.12 3.01
N GLN A 267 -4.35 -9.17 4.01
CA GLN A 267 -4.19 -8.52 5.31
C GLN A 267 -3.94 -9.59 6.39
N PRO A 268 -2.86 -9.47 7.19
CA PRO A 268 -2.68 -10.34 8.35
C PRO A 268 -3.75 -10.07 9.41
N GLN A 269 -4.04 -8.79 9.66
CA GLN A 269 -5.08 -8.37 10.61
C GLN A 269 -6.50 -8.62 10.11
N ILE A 270 -7.44 -8.70 11.06
CA ILE A 270 -8.88 -8.61 10.85
C ILE A 270 -9.45 -7.43 11.64
N TYR A 271 -10.68 -7.02 11.32
CA TYR A 271 -11.38 -5.95 12.06
C TYR A 271 -12.64 -6.51 12.72
N ARG A 272 -12.80 -6.23 14.02
CA ARG A 272 -13.98 -6.66 14.77
C ARG A 272 -14.48 -5.54 15.67
N ALA A 273 -15.79 -5.32 15.61
CA ALA A 273 -16.51 -4.44 16.52
C ALA A 273 -16.76 -5.14 17.87
N ASP A 274 -17.11 -4.35 18.88
CA ASP A 274 -17.61 -4.87 20.15
C ASP A 274 -18.74 -5.88 19.97
N GLY A 275 -18.67 -6.99 20.70
CA GLY A 275 -19.62 -8.11 20.57
C GLY A 275 -19.40 -8.98 19.32
N GLY A 276 -18.42 -8.65 18.48
CA GLY A 276 -17.99 -9.48 17.36
C GLY A 276 -17.40 -10.81 17.82
N HIS A 277 -17.27 -11.75 16.87
CA HIS A 277 -16.76 -13.09 17.15
C HIS A 277 -15.61 -13.45 16.21
N VAL A 278 -14.74 -14.34 16.70
CA VAL A 278 -13.75 -15.07 15.90
C VAL A 278 -13.86 -16.56 16.21
N LEU A 279 -13.69 -17.40 15.19
CA LEU A 279 -13.64 -18.84 15.35
C LEU A 279 -12.20 -19.27 15.60
N LEU A 280 -11.94 -19.93 16.73
CA LEU A 280 -10.62 -20.45 17.09
C LEU A 280 -10.73 -21.90 17.56
N THR A 281 -9.69 -22.69 17.35
CA THR A 281 -9.63 -24.05 17.91
C THR A 281 -9.15 -24.01 19.37
N PRO A 282 -9.33 -25.10 20.15
CA PRO A 282 -8.77 -25.15 21.50
C PRO A 282 -7.24 -25.04 21.46
N GLY A 283 -6.69 -24.10 22.22
CA GLY A 283 -5.26 -23.80 22.17
C GLY A 283 -4.89 -22.49 22.85
N ARG A 284 -3.59 -22.18 22.86
CA ARG A 284 -3.05 -20.92 23.36
C ARG A 284 -2.81 -19.97 22.20
N TYR A 285 -3.20 -18.71 22.39
CA TYR A 285 -3.09 -17.65 21.41
C TYR A 285 -2.48 -16.38 22.03
N GLU A 286 -1.82 -15.60 21.21
CA GLU A 286 -1.52 -14.18 21.46
C GLU A 286 -2.44 -13.32 20.58
N LEU A 287 -3.13 -12.37 21.22
CA LEU A 287 -3.84 -11.29 20.54
C LEU A 287 -2.97 -10.04 20.54
N ILE A 288 -2.79 -9.45 19.37
CA ILE A 288 -2.22 -8.12 19.16
C ILE A 288 -3.36 -7.21 18.71
N ALA A 289 -3.64 -6.17 19.48
CA ALA A 289 -4.75 -5.25 19.22
C ALA A 289 -4.27 -3.79 19.15
N SER A 290 -4.86 -3.02 18.23
CA SER A 290 -4.66 -1.58 18.08
C SER A 290 -5.86 -0.97 17.33
N ARG A 291 -5.87 0.36 17.16
CA ARG A 291 -6.87 1.09 16.36
C ARG A 291 -6.20 2.18 15.50
N GLY A 292 -5.03 1.88 14.94
CA GLY A 292 -4.25 2.82 14.13
C GLY A 292 -2.97 3.31 14.81
N PRO A 293 -2.19 4.17 14.15
CA PRO A 293 -0.88 4.63 14.62
C PRO A 293 -0.96 5.53 15.86
N GLU A 294 -2.10 6.15 16.18
CA GLU A 294 -2.32 6.95 17.41
C GLU A 294 -2.59 6.07 18.65
N TYR A 295 -2.72 4.76 18.44
CA TYR A 295 -2.97 3.76 19.48
C TYR A 295 -1.73 2.88 19.70
N LEU A 296 -1.47 2.58 20.97
CA LEU A 296 -0.44 1.61 21.34
C LEU A 296 -0.86 0.20 20.90
N GLU A 297 0.09 -0.59 20.40
CA GLU A 297 -0.15 -2.01 20.17
C GLU A 297 -0.15 -2.75 21.51
N ARG A 298 -1.27 -3.42 21.82
CA ARG A 298 -1.45 -4.18 23.05
C ARG A 298 -1.40 -5.66 22.74
N ARG A 299 -0.51 -6.37 23.43
CA ARG A 299 -0.36 -7.83 23.35
C ARG A 299 -0.97 -8.48 24.58
N GLN A 300 -1.72 -9.55 24.40
CA GLN A 300 -2.21 -10.38 25.49
C GLN A 300 -2.29 -11.85 25.09
N SER A 301 -1.92 -12.74 26.00
CA SER A 301 -2.12 -14.17 25.82
C SER A 301 -3.48 -14.60 26.36
N PHE A 302 -4.14 -15.54 25.69
CA PHE A 302 -5.35 -16.19 26.17
C PHE A 302 -5.41 -17.65 25.73
N THR A 303 -6.28 -18.43 26.35
CA THR A 303 -6.46 -19.86 26.05
C THR A 303 -7.92 -20.12 25.70
N VAL A 304 -8.13 -20.87 24.63
CA VAL A 304 -9.45 -21.33 24.19
C VAL A 304 -9.66 -22.76 24.68
N SER A 305 -10.76 -23.00 25.40
CA SER A 305 -11.18 -24.32 25.86
C SER A 305 -12.20 -24.96 24.91
N ALA A 306 -12.27 -26.29 24.90
CA ALA A 306 -13.23 -27.04 24.08
C ALA A 306 -14.70 -26.86 24.51
N ASP A 307 -14.97 -26.48 25.76
CA ASP A 307 -16.33 -26.44 26.34
C ASP A 307 -17.15 -25.17 26.00
N GLY A 308 -16.56 -24.19 25.30
CA GLY A 308 -17.25 -22.97 24.84
C GLY A 308 -17.70 -21.97 25.94
N PRO A 309 -18.32 -20.84 25.54
CA PRO A 309 -17.60 -19.76 24.89
C PRO A 309 -16.63 -19.04 25.86
N ALA A 310 -15.45 -18.72 25.35
CA ALA A 310 -14.55 -17.78 26.02
C ALA A 310 -14.85 -16.34 25.56
N GLU A 311 -14.72 -15.39 26.49
CA GLU A 311 -14.77 -13.96 26.22
C GLU A 311 -13.35 -13.41 26.30
N VAL A 312 -12.95 -12.61 25.29
CA VAL A 312 -11.68 -11.90 25.29
C VAL A 312 -11.96 -10.41 25.32
N ARG A 313 -11.48 -9.73 26.36
CA ARG A 313 -11.53 -8.27 26.48
C ARG A 313 -10.40 -7.64 25.69
N VAL A 314 -10.70 -6.60 24.94
CA VAL A 314 -9.75 -5.81 24.16
C VAL A 314 -9.87 -4.37 24.61
N GLU A 315 -8.90 -3.92 25.39
CA GLU A 315 -8.82 -2.54 25.91
C GLU A 315 -7.77 -1.79 25.08
N LEU A 316 -8.25 -0.88 24.25
CA LEU A 316 -7.40 -0.02 23.43
C LEU A 316 -6.84 1.12 24.29
N GLN A 317 -5.66 1.59 23.93
CA GLN A 317 -5.02 2.72 24.60
C GLN A 317 -4.40 3.66 23.58
N ARG A 318 -4.69 4.96 23.70
CA ARG A 318 -4.06 6.00 22.89
C ARG A 318 -2.75 6.47 23.53
N TRP A 319 -1.78 6.80 22.70
CA TRP A 319 -0.64 7.62 23.15
C TRP A 319 -0.85 9.10 22.81
N ILE A 320 -1.73 9.39 21.85
CA ILE A 320 -2.11 10.75 21.47
C ILE A 320 -3.55 10.83 20.98
N ASP A 321 -4.19 11.97 21.23
CA ASP A 321 -5.52 12.29 20.73
C ASP A 321 -5.52 13.63 19.99
N PRO A 322 -5.38 13.64 18.65
CA PRO A 322 -5.51 14.86 17.85
C PRO A 322 -6.90 15.50 17.90
N GLU A 323 -7.95 14.72 18.20
CA GLU A 323 -9.32 15.23 18.26
C GLU A 323 -9.50 16.22 19.41
N ALA A 324 -8.87 15.96 20.57
CA ALA A 324 -8.79 16.90 21.69
C ALA A 324 -8.17 18.26 21.31
N HIS A 325 -7.42 18.32 20.21
CA HIS A 325 -6.85 19.55 19.65
C HIS A 325 -7.66 20.13 18.47
N GLY A 326 -8.84 19.58 18.21
CA GLY A 326 -9.78 20.02 17.18
C GLY A 326 -9.53 19.43 15.79
N TYR A 327 -8.69 18.39 15.68
CA TYR A 327 -8.39 17.75 14.40
C TYR A 327 -9.22 16.50 14.15
N VAL A 328 -9.92 16.50 13.02
CA VAL A 328 -10.64 15.35 12.48
C VAL A 328 -9.77 14.69 11.42
N VAL A 329 -9.26 13.50 11.76
CA VAL A 329 -8.42 12.69 10.86
C VAL A 329 -9.23 11.95 9.80
N GLY A 330 -8.73 11.95 8.57
CA GLY A 330 -9.35 11.25 7.44
C GLY A 330 -8.35 10.74 6.40
N ASP A 331 -8.84 9.79 5.63
CA ASP A 331 -8.21 9.27 4.42
C ASP A 331 -9.22 9.36 3.27
N HIS A 332 -8.97 10.27 2.33
CA HIS A 332 -9.93 10.61 1.29
C HIS A 332 -9.71 9.86 -0.03
N HIS A 333 -8.76 8.93 -0.08
CA HIS A 333 -8.49 8.16 -1.29
C HIS A 333 -8.29 6.70 -0.92
N ILE A 334 -9.39 5.95 -0.87
CA ILE A 334 -9.40 4.49 -0.73
C ILE A 334 -10.30 3.90 -1.81
N HIS A 335 -10.07 2.64 -2.16
CA HIS A 335 -10.85 1.92 -3.15
C HIS A 335 -11.42 0.64 -2.55
N ALA A 336 -12.71 0.42 -2.78
CA ALA A 336 -13.37 -0.85 -2.42
C ALA A 336 -13.23 -1.91 -3.52
N ALA A 337 -12.69 -1.58 -4.69
CA ALA A 337 -12.61 -2.46 -5.86
C ALA A 337 -11.55 -1.96 -6.85
N GLY A 338 -11.38 -2.67 -7.96
CA GLY A 338 -10.59 -2.29 -9.13
C GLY A 338 -9.15 -2.81 -9.14
N CYS A 339 -8.62 -3.14 -7.97
CA CYS A 339 -7.29 -3.71 -7.81
C CYS A 339 -7.31 -5.26 -7.88
N SER A 340 -6.22 -5.89 -8.32
CA SER A 340 -6.06 -7.35 -8.33
C SER A 340 -6.05 -7.99 -6.94
N HIS A 341 -6.01 -7.18 -5.88
CA HIS A 341 -6.14 -7.63 -4.50
C HIS A 341 -7.54 -8.14 -4.16
N TYR A 342 -8.55 -7.90 -4.99
CA TYR A 342 -9.91 -8.38 -4.76
C TYR A 342 -10.19 -9.65 -5.54
N ASP A 343 -11.02 -10.52 -4.98
CA ASP A 343 -11.43 -11.78 -5.61
C ASP A 343 -12.13 -11.54 -6.96
N VAL A 344 -13.06 -10.58 -6.99
CA VAL A 344 -13.64 -10.04 -8.22
C VAL A 344 -13.25 -8.57 -8.35
N PRO A 345 -12.12 -8.23 -9.02
CA PRO A 345 -11.60 -6.86 -9.08
C PRO A 345 -12.62 -5.83 -9.59
N THR A 346 -13.48 -6.18 -10.54
CA THR A 346 -14.48 -5.25 -11.08
C THR A 346 -15.59 -4.89 -10.10
N GLN A 347 -15.76 -5.67 -9.02
CA GLN A 347 -16.82 -5.49 -8.04
C GLN A 347 -16.29 -5.17 -6.65
N GLY A 348 -15.22 -5.84 -6.21
CA GLY A 348 -14.59 -5.64 -4.91
C GLY A 348 -15.52 -5.93 -3.74
N VAL A 349 -15.58 -5.03 -2.76
CA VAL A 349 -16.25 -5.24 -1.47
C VAL A 349 -17.36 -4.23 -1.20
N LEU A 350 -18.23 -4.57 -0.24
CA LEU A 350 -19.35 -3.75 0.19
C LEU A 350 -18.95 -2.65 1.19
N PRO A 351 -19.76 -1.57 1.33
CA PRO A 351 -19.48 -0.45 2.24
C PRO A 351 -19.20 -0.84 3.69
N GLU A 352 -19.89 -1.84 4.23
CA GLU A 352 -19.68 -2.34 5.61
C GLU A 352 -18.27 -2.87 5.86
N HIS A 353 -17.63 -3.45 4.84
CA HIS A 353 -16.27 -3.96 4.93
C HIS A 353 -15.23 -2.83 4.93
N MET A 354 -15.48 -1.78 4.13
CA MET A 354 -14.63 -0.58 4.16
C MET A 354 -14.84 0.20 5.46
N PHE A 355 -16.07 0.30 5.95
CA PHE A 355 -16.38 0.96 7.23
C PHE A 355 -15.63 0.31 8.40
N ALA A 356 -15.59 -1.03 8.46
CA ALA A 356 -14.85 -1.75 9.49
C ALA A 356 -13.36 -1.41 9.49
N GLN A 357 -12.74 -1.25 8.31
CA GLN A 357 -11.34 -0.84 8.18
C GLN A 357 -11.13 0.61 8.61
N VAL A 358 -11.95 1.55 8.13
CA VAL A 358 -11.88 2.98 8.48
C VAL A 358 -12.00 3.15 10.00
N LYS A 359 -13.01 2.55 10.61
CA LYS A 359 -13.24 2.63 12.05
C LYS A 359 -12.14 1.91 12.84
N GLY A 360 -11.69 0.76 12.35
CA GLY A 360 -10.68 -0.08 12.98
C GLY A 360 -9.25 0.45 12.87
N GLU A 361 -8.97 1.37 11.94
CA GLU A 361 -7.70 2.12 11.86
C GLU A 361 -7.81 3.53 12.50
N GLY A 362 -8.89 3.81 13.23
CA GLY A 362 -9.01 5.03 14.03
C GLY A 362 -9.28 6.30 13.21
N LEU A 363 -9.76 6.15 11.98
CA LEU A 363 -10.12 7.27 11.12
C LEU A 363 -11.53 7.79 11.45
N HIS A 364 -11.72 9.10 11.34
CA HIS A 364 -13.06 9.70 11.37
C HIS A 364 -13.69 9.77 9.98
N ILE A 365 -12.88 9.93 8.93
CA ILE A 365 -13.35 10.01 7.55
C ILE A 365 -12.65 8.94 6.71
N GLY A 366 -13.42 8.14 5.98
CA GLY A 366 -12.95 7.35 4.85
C GLY A 366 -13.72 7.71 3.60
N CYS A 367 -13.03 8.10 2.52
CA CYS A 367 -13.67 8.38 1.24
C CYS A 367 -13.31 7.34 0.18
N VAL A 368 -14.27 6.47 -0.13
CA VAL A 368 -14.14 5.47 -1.19
C VAL A 368 -14.30 6.15 -2.53
N LEU A 369 -13.20 6.27 -3.28
CA LEU A 369 -13.25 6.81 -4.63
C LEU A 369 -13.57 5.68 -5.61
N THR A 370 -14.71 5.79 -6.28
CA THR A 370 -15.05 4.92 -7.40
C THR A 370 -14.17 5.29 -8.59
N TRP A 371 -13.67 4.30 -9.34
CA TRP A 371 -12.73 4.56 -10.45
C TRP A 371 -12.95 3.58 -11.61
N GLY A 372 -12.28 3.81 -12.74
CA GLY A 372 -12.57 3.19 -14.03
C GLY A 372 -12.75 1.66 -14.01
N PRO A 373 -11.85 0.86 -13.42
CA PRO A 373 -11.97 -0.60 -13.38
C PRO A 373 -13.25 -1.13 -12.72
N CYS A 374 -13.80 -0.41 -11.73
CA CYS A 374 -14.97 -0.84 -10.95
C CYS A 374 -16.19 0.07 -11.08
N TYR A 375 -16.10 1.14 -11.90
CA TYR A 375 -17.10 2.19 -11.99
C TYR A 375 -18.52 1.67 -12.19
N ASP A 376 -18.70 0.73 -13.12
CA ASP A 376 -20.04 0.24 -13.49
C ASP A 376 -20.78 -0.42 -12.30
N TYR A 377 -20.05 -1.10 -11.41
CA TYR A 377 -20.60 -1.74 -10.22
C TYR A 377 -20.59 -0.80 -9.00
N GLN A 378 -19.43 -0.26 -8.61
CA GLN A 378 -19.28 0.45 -7.33
C GLN A 378 -20.05 1.78 -7.28
N ARG A 379 -20.37 2.39 -8.42
CA ARG A 379 -21.17 3.62 -8.47
C ARG A 379 -22.55 3.49 -7.81
N GLN A 380 -23.07 2.28 -7.64
CA GLN A 380 -24.35 2.05 -6.95
C GLN A 380 -24.32 2.45 -5.46
N PHE A 381 -23.14 2.53 -4.84
CA PHE A 381 -22.97 2.89 -3.43
C PHE A 381 -22.84 4.41 -3.21
N PHE A 382 -22.79 5.20 -4.28
CA PHE A 382 -22.71 6.64 -4.20
C PHE A 382 -24.05 7.27 -3.78
N ALA A 383 -23.94 8.29 -2.92
CA ALA A 383 -24.99 9.25 -2.65
C ALA A 383 -24.38 10.64 -2.44
N PRO A 384 -25.15 11.74 -2.61
CA PRO A 384 -24.69 13.10 -2.27
C PRO A 384 -24.28 13.25 -0.79
N ARG A 385 -24.82 12.40 0.08
CA ARG A 385 -24.57 12.37 1.53
C ARG A 385 -23.65 11.21 1.89
N ALA A 386 -23.15 11.19 3.13
CA ALA A 386 -22.45 10.04 3.68
C ALA A 386 -23.28 8.75 3.58
N ALA A 387 -22.59 7.62 3.44
CA ALA A 387 -23.20 6.29 3.36
C ALA A 387 -23.99 5.97 4.63
N ASP A 388 -25.08 5.21 4.50
CA ASP A 388 -25.99 4.90 5.61
C ASP A 388 -25.34 4.17 6.80
N ILE A 389 -24.23 3.48 6.56
CA ILE A 389 -23.45 2.79 7.59
C ILE A 389 -22.65 3.75 8.50
N SER A 390 -22.56 5.03 8.12
CA SER A 390 -21.80 6.03 8.88
C SER A 390 -22.37 6.25 10.28
N GLU A 391 -21.48 6.55 11.21
CA GLU A 391 -21.78 6.93 12.59
C GLU A 391 -21.45 8.40 12.82
N THR A 392 -21.85 8.95 13.96
CA THR A 392 -21.64 10.38 14.32
C THR A 392 -20.18 10.83 14.22
N ARG A 393 -19.24 9.95 14.59
CA ARG A 393 -17.79 10.23 14.63
C ARG A 393 -16.98 9.48 13.55
N THR A 394 -17.61 8.61 12.78
CA THR A 394 -16.94 7.86 11.71
C THR A 394 -17.81 7.86 10.45
N ILE A 395 -17.35 8.55 9.43
CA ILE A 395 -18.07 8.83 8.20
C ILE A 395 -17.42 8.06 7.06
N LEU A 396 -18.24 7.31 6.33
CA LEU A 396 -17.86 6.71 5.06
C LEU A 396 -18.58 7.46 3.93
N LYS A 397 -17.84 8.00 2.97
CA LYS A 397 -18.41 8.65 1.78
C LYS A 397 -17.90 7.94 0.53
N TYR A 398 -18.76 7.83 -0.48
CA TYR A 398 -18.37 7.42 -1.82
C TYR A 398 -18.31 8.64 -2.73
N ASP A 399 -17.21 8.80 -3.44
CA ASP A 399 -16.97 9.87 -4.41
C ASP A 399 -16.20 9.28 -5.60
N LEU A 400 -15.45 10.08 -6.38
CA LEU A 400 -14.91 9.66 -7.67
C LEU A 400 -13.42 9.98 -7.81
N GLU A 401 -12.66 9.02 -8.30
CA GLU A 401 -11.33 9.22 -8.86
C GLU A 401 -11.40 9.06 -10.38
N ILE A 402 -10.89 10.04 -11.10
CA ILE A 402 -10.82 10.02 -12.56
C ILE A 402 -9.54 9.30 -12.96
N SER A 403 -9.59 7.97 -12.84
CA SER A 403 -8.57 7.03 -13.32
C SER A 403 -9.24 5.98 -14.20
N GLY A 404 -8.68 5.70 -15.38
CA GLY A 404 -9.33 4.84 -16.38
C GLY A 404 -10.53 5.49 -17.12
N PHE A 405 -10.62 6.82 -17.10
CA PHE A 405 -11.55 7.65 -17.87
C PHE A 405 -10.81 8.42 -18.98
N GLY A 406 -11.55 9.19 -19.80
CA GLY A 406 -11.01 9.93 -20.95
C GLY A 406 -9.80 10.81 -20.62
N SER A 407 -9.81 11.51 -19.48
CA SER A 407 -8.75 12.44 -19.08
C SER A 407 -7.57 11.81 -18.35
N ALA A 408 -7.60 10.50 -18.05
CA ALA A 408 -6.58 9.84 -17.23
C ALA A 408 -5.16 9.94 -17.80
N ALA A 409 -5.03 10.11 -19.13
CA ALA A 409 -3.73 10.33 -19.76
C ALA A 409 -3.06 11.65 -19.34
N LEU A 410 -3.82 12.63 -18.82
CA LEU A 410 -3.37 13.94 -18.35
C LEU A 410 -3.25 13.98 -16.82
N GLY A 411 -3.36 12.83 -16.18
CA GLY A 411 -3.28 12.65 -14.73
C GLY A 411 -4.58 12.12 -14.15
N HIS A 412 -4.47 11.46 -13.00
CA HIS A 412 -5.63 11.08 -12.20
C HIS A 412 -6.08 12.27 -11.35
N VAL A 413 -7.37 12.39 -11.04
CA VAL A 413 -7.87 13.43 -10.13
C VAL A 413 -8.89 12.88 -9.14
N CYS A 414 -8.78 13.29 -7.88
CA CYS A 414 -9.77 13.06 -6.84
C CYS A 414 -10.84 14.15 -6.91
N LEU A 415 -12.11 13.74 -6.91
CA LEU A 415 -13.26 14.64 -6.87
C LEU A 415 -14.07 14.33 -5.62
N LEU A 416 -13.95 15.18 -4.60
CA LEU A 416 -14.58 14.99 -3.29
C LEU A 416 -15.87 15.80 -3.16
N ASN A 417 -16.79 15.31 -2.33
CA ASN A 417 -18.04 15.98 -1.96
C ASN A 417 -18.94 16.26 -3.18
N LEU A 418 -19.06 15.28 -4.08
CA LEU A 418 -19.92 15.37 -5.25
C LEU A 418 -21.40 15.21 -4.88
N LYS A 419 -22.27 15.87 -5.65
CA LYS A 419 -23.73 15.69 -5.61
C LYS A 419 -24.21 14.72 -6.67
N ASP A 420 -23.49 14.63 -7.78
CA ASP A 420 -23.67 13.66 -8.83
C ASP A 420 -22.29 13.21 -9.32
N GLN A 421 -22.13 11.90 -9.48
CA GLN A 421 -20.91 11.27 -10.03
C GLN A 421 -21.03 10.98 -11.54
N THR A 422 -22.20 11.21 -12.14
CA THR A 422 -22.45 10.96 -13.56
C THR A 422 -22.15 12.21 -14.36
N TYR A 423 -21.04 12.19 -15.11
CA TYR A 423 -20.71 13.33 -15.97
C TYR A 423 -21.78 13.55 -17.06
N PRO A 424 -22.15 14.80 -17.37
CA PRO A 424 -23.14 15.09 -18.41
C PRO A 424 -22.81 14.43 -19.76
N GLY A 425 -23.78 13.76 -20.36
CA GLY A 425 -23.61 13.06 -21.64
C GLY A 425 -22.85 11.72 -21.55
N SER A 426 -22.44 11.29 -20.35
CA SER A 426 -21.78 9.99 -20.16
C SER A 426 -22.73 8.80 -20.22
N GLU A 427 -24.03 9.05 -20.08
CA GLU A 427 -25.07 8.02 -19.97
C GLU A 427 -24.79 7.03 -18.82
N GLY A 428 -24.04 7.47 -17.80
CA GLY A 428 -23.63 6.61 -16.70
C GLY A 428 -22.56 5.60 -17.06
N THR A 429 -21.81 5.79 -18.14
CA THR A 429 -20.68 4.93 -18.54
C THR A 429 -19.35 5.63 -18.27
N LYS A 430 -18.27 4.87 -18.09
CA LYS A 430 -16.92 5.44 -17.94
C LYS A 430 -16.27 5.88 -19.25
N ILE A 431 -16.80 5.44 -20.40
CA ILE A 431 -16.17 5.59 -21.72
C ILE A 431 -16.78 6.71 -22.57
N LYS A 432 -18.05 7.03 -22.37
CA LYS A 432 -18.77 7.99 -23.20
C LYS A 432 -18.81 9.35 -22.53
N GLY A 433 -18.74 10.43 -23.30
CA GLY A 433 -19.03 11.80 -22.84
C GLY A 433 -18.01 12.46 -21.91
N TRP A 434 -17.09 11.69 -21.32
CA TRP A 434 -16.03 12.23 -20.46
C TRP A 434 -15.01 13.07 -21.26
N PRO A 435 -14.60 14.25 -20.75
CA PRO A 435 -13.51 15.03 -21.31
C PRO A 435 -12.20 14.25 -21.36
N SER A 436 -11.34 14.61 -22.31
CA SER A 436 -10.03 13.97 -22.52
C SER A 436 -8.86 14.69 -21.82
N TRP A 437 -9.14 15.67 -20.98
CA TRP A 437 -8.19 16.40 -20.14
C TRP A 437 -8.85 16.83 -18.82
N THR A 438 -8.07 17.13 -17.80
CA THR A 438 -8.54 17.14 -16.40
C THR A 438 -9.32 18.40 -16.02
N VAL A 439 -8.97 19.56 -16.59
CA VAL A 439 -9.56 20.87 -16.21
C VAL A 439 -11.09 20.91 -16.32
N PRO A 440 -11.74 20.46 -17.41
CA PRO A 440 -13.21 20.47 -17.49
C PRO A 440 -13.87 19.55 -16.47
N VAL A 441 -13.25 18.42 -16.16
CA VAL A 441 -13.77 17.45 -15.19
C VAL A 441 -13.71 18.02 -13.78
N MET A 442 -12.58 18.64 -13.42
CA MET A 442 -12.44 19.31 -12.13
C MET A 442 -13.41 20.51 -12.04
N ARG A 443 -13.57 21.30 -13.11
CA ARG A 443 -14.54 22.40 -13.16
C ARG A 443 -15.97 21.93 -12.88
N TRP A 444 -16.38 20.82 -13.51
CA TRP A 444 -17.67 20.18 -13.25
C TRP A 444 -17.85 19.79 -11.78
N ALA A 445 -16.81 19.26 -11.13
CA ALA A 445 -16.88 18.98 -9.69
C ALA A 445 -17.01 20.28 -8.86
N LYS A 446 -16.27 21.35 -9.21
CA LYS A 446 -16.37 22.65 -8.54
C LYS A 446 -17.77 23.27 -8.66
N GLU A 447 -18.43 23.13 -9.81
CA GLU A 447 -19.80 23.61 -10.03
C GLU A 447 -20.83 22.96 -9.08
N GLN A 448 -20.53 21.78 -8.55
CA GLN A 448 -21.36 21.10 -7.55
C GLN A 448 -21.08 21.55 -6.11
N GLY A 449 -19.99 22.29 -5.88
CA GLY A 449 -19.43 22.57 -4.56
C GLY A 449 -18.42 21.51 -4.08
N GLY A 450 -17.90 20.70 -5.02
CA GLY A 450 -16.88 19.70 -4.74
C GLY A 450 -15.49 20.29 -4.49
N VAL A 451 -14.60 19.44 -3.98
CA VAL A 451 -13.19 19.74 -3.72
C VAL A 451 -12.34 18.82 -4.57
N THR A 452 -11.34 19.36 -5.25
CA THR A 452 -10.62 18.65 -6.32
C THR A 452 -9.12 18.66 -6.09
N GLY A 453 -8.46 17.58 -6.46
CA GLY A 453 -7.00 17.47 -6.33
C GLY A 453 -6.41 16.33 -7.12
N TYR A 454 -5.09 16.23 -7.12
CA TYR A 454 -4.37 15.12 -7.75
C TYR A 454 -3.88 14.13 -6.69
N PRO A 455 -4.15 12.82 -6.86
CA PRO A 455 -3.59 11.77 -6.02
C PRO A 455 -2.15 11.41 -6.40
N HIS A 456 -1.49 10.60 -5.56
CA HIS A 456 -0.17 9.97 -5.82
C HIS A 456 0.76 10.90 -6.63
N SER A 457 1.07 12.06 -6.05
CA SER A 457 1.55 13.25 -6.78
C SER A 457 3.06 13.25 -7.08
N ASP A 458 3.78 12.17 -6.81
CA ASP A 458 5.19 12.05 -7.12
C ASP A 458 5.45 12.09 -8.64
N LEU A 459 5.96 13.24 -9.10
CA LEU A 459 6.44 13.43 -10.46
C LEU A 459 7.88 12.92 -10.57
N PHE A 460 8.03 11.66 -10.96
CA PHE A 460 9.34 11.00 -11.05
C PHE A 460 10.35 11.73 -11.95
N VAL A 461 11.59 11.80 -11.47
CA VAL A 461 12.75 12.30 -12.19
C VAL A 461 13.55 11.14 -12.75
N ASP A 462 13.79 11.16 -14.07
CA ASP A 462 14.74 10.28 -14.76
C ASP A 462 15.99 11.12 -15.12
N PRO A 463 17.09 11.04 -14.34
CA PRO A 463 18.26 11.89 -14.56
C PRO A 463 18.92 11.71 -15.93
N PRO A 464 19.12 10.47 -16.44
CA PRO A 464 19.59 10.27 -17.82
C PRO A 464 18.69 10.89 -18.89
N ALA A 465 17.37 10.76 -18.77
CA ALA A 465 16.43 11.35 -19.73
C ALA A 465 16.38 12.88 -19.62
N PHE A 466 16.44 13.42 -18.40
CA PHE A 466 16.59 14.85 -18.15
C PHE A 466 17.84 15.40 -18.86
N ALA A 467 19.01 14.78 -18.64
CA ALA A 467 20.27 15.26 -19.19
C ALA A 467 20.27 15.24 -20.73
N ARG A 468 19.77 14.16 -21.36
CA ARG A 468 19.64 14.08 -22.82
C ARG A 468 18.72 15.17 -23.39
N ARG A 469 17.58 15.41 -22.73
CA ARG A 469 16.63 16.45 -23.14
C ARG A 469 17.23 17.84 -23.00
N PHE A 470 17.94 18.09 -21.91
CA PHE A 470 18.54 19.38 -21.61
C PHE A 470 19.64 19.72 -22.62
N ILE A 471 20.57 18.79 -22.89
CA ILE A 471 21.60 18.97 -23.93
C ILE A 471 20.94 19.21 -25.29
N LYS A 472 20.00 18.35 -25.70
CA LYS A 472 19.29 18.52 -26.99
C LYS A 472 18.63 19.90 -27.16
N ARG A 473 18.18 20.54 -26.07
CA ARG A 473 17.50 21.83 -26.12
C ARG A 473 18.46 23.03 -26.12
N HIS A 474 19.67 22.85 -25.57
CA HIS A 474 20.58 23.96 -25.25
C HIS A 474 21.95 23.89 -25.93
N ASP A 475 22.34 22.73 -26.45
CA ASP A 475 23.53 22.51 -27.29
C ASP A 475 23.33 23.20 -28.65
N ALA A 476 23.87 24.40 -28.77
CA ALA A 476 23.63 25.28 -29.92
C ALA A 476 24.60 25.00 -31.06
N ASP A 477 25.82 24.54 -30.75
CA ASP A 477 26.85 24.21 -31.74
C ASP A 477 26.87 22.74 -32.18
N GLY A 478 26.16 21.86 -31.45
CA GLY A 478 25.94 20.46 -31.79
C GLY A 478 27.12 19.56 -31.42
N ASP A 479 27.99 19.98 -30.49
CA ASP A 479 29.16 19.22 -30.08
C ASP A 479 28.85 18.06 -29.10
N GLY A 480 27.60 17.97 -28.62
CA GLY A 480 27.12 16.94 -27.72
C GLY A 480 27.42 17.22 -26.24
N ALA A 481 27.88 18.43 -25.91
CA ALA A 481 28.14 18.90 -24.57
C ALA A 481 27.56 20.32 -24.37
N LEU A 482 27.79 20.91 -23.19
CA LEU A 482 27.31 22.25 -22.89
C LEU A 482 28.43 23.13 -22.37
N SER A 483 28.70 24.21 -23.10
CA SER A 483 29.46 25.33 -22.58
C SER A 483 28.68 26.06 -21.46
N GLU A 484 29.38 26.87 -20.68
CA GLU A 484 28.78 27.72 -19.65
C GLU A 484 27.69 28.64 -20.23
N SER A 485 27.91 29.20 -21.43
CA SER A 485 26.94 30.05 -22.12
C SER A 485 25.68 29.32 -22.56
N GLU A 486 25.82 28.11 -23.07
CA GLU A 486 24.68 27.28 -23.51
C GLU A 486 23.87 26.81 -22.31
N ALA A 487 24.55 26.34 -21.26
CA ALA A 487 23.93 25.92 -20.01
C ALA A 487 23.14 27.06 -19.34
N ALA A 488 23.64 28.30 -19.40
CA ALA A 488 22.98 29.47 -18.82
C ALA A 488 21.62 29.80 -19.47
N ALA A 489 21.36 29.32 -20.70
CA ALA A 489 20.07 29.50 -21.35
C ALA A 489 18.97 28.59 -20.76
N GLY A 490 19.33 27.54 -20.02
CA GLY A 490 18.41 26.57 -19.42
C GLY A 490 18.21 26.73 -17.91
N LEU A 491 17.24 26.01 -17.34
CA LEU A 491 17.09 25.88 -15.88
C LEU A 491 18.02 24.78 -15.36
N LEU A 492 19.20 25.17 -14.87
CA LEU A 492 20.18 24.21 -14.35
C LEU A 492 19.74 23.65 -12.99
N PRO A 493 19.96 22.34 -12.74
CA PRO A 493 19.60 21.72 -11.46
C PRO A 493 20.51 22.17 -10.31
N MET A 494 21.69 22.72 -10.63
CA MET A 494 22.63 23.35 -9.70
C MET A 494 23.58 24.28 -10.48
N PRO A 495 24.38 25.12 -9.81
CA PRO A 495 25.33 26.01 -10.49
C PRO A 495 26.29 25.26 -11.43
N PHE A 496 26.64 25.87 -12.57
CA PHE A 496 27.50 25.26 -13.61
C PHE A 496 28.80 24.68 -13.06
N ALA A 497 29.49 25.41 -12.17
CA ALA A 497 30.73 24.94 -11.53
C ALA A 497 30.57 23.69 -10.66
N LYS A 498 29.34 23.31 -10.27
CA LYS A 498 29.06 22.03 -9.62
C LYS A 498 28.65 20.94 -10.63
N LEU A 499 28.18 21.33 -11.81
CA LEU A 499 27.85 20.41 -12.90
C LEU A 499 29.12 19.85 -13.54
N ASP A 500 30.07 20.74 -13.85
CA ASP A 500 31.40 20.41 -14.38
C ASP A 500 32.23 19.71 -13.30
N GLN A 501 32.33 18.38 -13.37
CA GLN A 501 32.97 17.57 -12.32
C GLN A 501 34.49 17.48 -12.50
N ASP A 502 34.97 17.60 -13.74
CA ASP A 502 36.39 17.49 -14.07
C ASP A 502 37.09 18.85 -14.26
N GLY A 503 36.33 19.95 -14.29
CA GLY A 503 36.81 21.32 -14.34
C GLY A 503 37.25 21.76 -15.73
N ASP A 504 36.82 21.07 -16.79
CA ASP A 504 37.22 21.36 -18.16
C ASP A 504 36.39 22.47 -18.84
N ARG A 505 35.45 23.06 -18.09
CA ARG A 505 34.51 24.13 -18.49
C ARG A 505 33.44 23.70 -19.49
N ILE A 506 33.22 22.40 -19.62
CA ILE A 506 32.18 21.81 -20.45
C ILE A 506 31.40 20.82 -19.58
N VAL A 507 30.07 20.74 -19.76
CA VAL A 507 29.25 19.75 -19.07
C VAL A 507 28.80 18.69 -20.05
N ARG A 508 29.22 17.44 -19.83
CA ARG A 508 28.81 16.29 -20.64
C ARG A 508 27.57 15.62 -20.09
N LEU A 509 26.97 14.77 -20.92
CA LEU A 509 25.77 14.01 -20.58
C LEU A 509 25.87 13.27 -19.23
N GLN A 510 26.99 12.59 -18.97
CA GLN A 510 27.17 11.82 -17.75
C GLN A 510 27.27 12.70 -16.51
N GLU A 511 27.96 13.84 -16.61
CA GLU A 511 28.11 14.79 -15.50
C GLU A 511 26.76 15.41 -15.15
N LEU A 512 26.02 15.87 -16.16
CA LEU A 512 24.68 16.40 -15.97
C LEU A 512 23.72 15.36 -15.38
N ALA A 513 23.77 14.11 -15.85
CA ALA A 513 22.93 13.03 -15.31
C ALA A 513 23.27 12.72 -13.85
N ASN A 514 24.56 12.60 -13.51
CA ASN A 514 25.01 12.34 -12.14
C ASN A 514 24.60 13.47 -11.18
N GLN A 515 24.70 14.72 -11.63
CA GLN A 515 24.37 15.87 -10.80
C GLN A 515 22.87 16.10 -10.70
N ALA A 516 22.10 15.81 -11.76
CA ALA A 516 20.65 15.75 -11.68
C ALA A 516 20.19 14.67 -10.70
N ASP A 517 20.82 13.50 -10.67
CA ASP A 517 20.51 12.43 -9.71
C ASP A 517 20.74 12.87 -8.25
N ARG A 518 21.86 13.57 -8.00
CA ARG A 518 22.14 14.17 -6.69
C ARG A 518 21.13 15.26 -6.32
N ALA A 519 20.86 16.19 -7.23
CA ALA A 519 19.91 17.28 -6.99
C ALA A 519 18.49 16.76 -6.72
N ALA A 520 18.07 15.67 -7.38
CA ALA A 520 16.76 15.05 -7.16
C ALA A 520 16.58 14.48 -5.74
N ASN A 521 17.63 14.36 -4.94
CA ASN A 521 17.56 13.97 -3.53
C ASN A 521 17.40 15.16 -2.56
N GLU A 522 17.35 16.38 -3.08
CA GLU A 522 17.15 17.60 -2.31
C GLU A 522 15.71 18.13 -2.45
N LEU A 523 15.30 18.95 -1.49
CA LEU A 523 13.97 19.56 -1.46
C LEU A 523 14.06 21.04 -1.00
N PRO A 524 13.65 22.02 -1.83
CA PRO A 524 13.27 21.88 -3.24
C PRO A 524 14.48 21.60 -4.16
N ASN A 525 14.22 21.10 -5.36
CA ASN A 525 15.21 20.91 -6.41
C ASN A 525 14.65 21.30 -7.79
N LEU A 526 15.54 21.72 -8.70
CA LEU A 526 15.17 22.24 -10.03
C LEU A 526 15.23 21.20 -11.15
N VAL A 527 15.38 19.91 -10.81
CA VAL A 527 15.40 18.86 -11.85
C VAL A 527 13.98 18.72 -12.39
N LEU A 528 13.81 18.87 -13.71
CA LEU A 528 12.50 18.72 -14.32
C LEU A 528 12.08 17.26 -14.35
N PRO A 529 10.87 16.92 -13.87
CA PRO A 529 10.34 15.57 -13.94
C PRO A 529 10.15 15.13 -15.39
N ALA A 530 10.02 13.83 -15.61
CA ALA A 530 9.88 13.29 -16.96
C ALA A 530 8.53 13.64 -17.62
N MET A 531 7.51 14.00 -16.82
CA MET A 531 6.15 14.31 -17.26
C MET A 531 5.54 13.21 -18.15
N ASN A 532 5.82 11.95 -17.80
CA ASN A 532 5.40 10.76 -18.54
C ASN A 532 4.74 9.68 -17.66
N GLY A 533 4.38 10.02 -16.41
CA GLY A 533 3.63 9.16 -15.47
C GLY A 533 2.11 9.30 -15.59
N ALA A 534 1.40 8.79 -14.57
CA ALA A 534 -0.07 8.80 -14.46
C ALA A 534 -0.62 9.71 -13.33
N GLY A 535 0.23 10.21 -12.43
CA GLY A 535 -0.14 11.05 -11.28
C GLY A 535 -0.48 12.50 -11.63
N ALA A 536 0.03 13.46 -10.85
CA ALA A 536 -0.30 14.89 -10.92
C ALA A 536 0.19 15.65 -12.17
N MET A 537 -0.01 15.11 -13.38
CA MET A 537 0.60 15.63 -14.61
C MET A 537 0.11 17.04 -14.97
N GLU A 538 -1.20 17.27 -15.06
CA GLU A 538 -1.78 18.57 -15.48
C GLU A 538 -1.95 19.59 -14.34
N ILE A 539 -1.37 19.34 -13.16
CA ILE A 539 -1.51 20.19 -11.97
C ILE A 539 -1.09 21.64 -12.21
N PHE A 540 -0.05 21.86 -13.02
CA PHE A 540 0.46 23.19 -13.34
C PHE A 540 -0.56 24.06 -14.07
N VAL A 541 -1.47 23.45 -14.82
CA VAL A 541 -2.51 24.14 -15.58
C VAL A 541 -3.78 24.28 -14.74
N SER A 542 -4.21 23.23 -14.07
CA SER A 542 -5.46 23.22 -13.29
C SER A 542 -5.41 24.12 -12.06
N VAL A 543 -4.24 24.32 -11.45
CA VAL A 543 -4.05 25.31 -10.38
C VAL A 543 -4.24 26.73 -10.89
N VAL A 544 -3.68 27.06 -12.06
CA VAL A 544 -3.85 28.39 -12.68
C VAL A 544 -5.30 28.63 -13.09
N GLU A 545 -5.97 27.60 -13.61
CA GLU A 545 -7.38 27.65 -13.96
C GLU A 545 -8.31 27.72 -12.74
N GLY A 546 -7.77 27.65 -11.51
CA GLY A 546 -8.53 27.77 -10.27
C GLY A 546 -9.43 26.57 -9.96
N VAL A 547 -9.13 25.40 -10.56
CA VAL A 547 -9.94 24.18 -10.42
C VAL A 547 -9.23 23.08 -9.64
N CYS A 548 -8.06 23.33 -9.05
CA CYS A 548 -7.33 22.40 -8.20
C CYS A 548 -7.13 23.00 -6.80
N ASP A 549 -7.70 22.36 -5.78
CA ASP A 549 -7.63 22.82 -4.38
C ASP A 549 -6.45 22.21 -3.63
N PHE A 550 -6.11 20.94 -3.92
CA PHE A 550 -5.05 20.22 -3.21
C PHE A 550 -4.23 19.28 -4.12
N THR A 551 -3.05 18.93 -3.64
CA THR A 551 -2.22 17.83 -4.13
C THR A 551 -2.04 16.83 -3.00
N SER A 552 -2.27 15.55 -3.29
CA SER A 552 -2.10 14.49 -2.30
C SER A 552 -0.65 14.10 -2.12
N ALA A 553 -0.34 13.57 -0.95
CA ALA A 553 0.96 13.05 -0.56
C ALA A 553 0.79 11.90 0.44
N MET A 554 1.91 11.36 0.92
CA MET A 554 2.02 10.28 1.92
C MET A 554 1.90 8.85 1.37
N ASP A 555 1.58 8.66 0.11
CA ASP A 555 1.50 7.35 -0.54
C ASP A 555 2.71 7.06 -1.45
N THR A 556 3.37 8.09 -1.99
CA THR A 556 4.53 8.01 -2.90
C THR A 556 5.81 8.67 -2.32
N GLY A 557 6.86 8.87 -3.13
CA GLY A 557 8.13 9.43 -2.67
C GLY A 557 7.98 10.89 -2.21
N ARG A 558 8.31 11.18 -0.94
CA ARG A 558 8.00 12.49 -0.32
C ARG A 558 8.66 13.68 -1.02
N ILE A 559 9.86 13.49 -1.57
CA ILE A 559 10.54 14.59 -2.26
C ILE A 559 9.80 14.96 -3.53
N GLY A 560 9.39 14.01 -4.36
CA GLY A 560 8.67 14.32 -5.61
C GLY A 560 7.31 14.96 -5.35
N GLU A 561 6.56 14.44 -4.37
CA GLU A 561 5.30 15.02 -3.91
C GLU A 561 5.47 16.49 -3.47
N TRP A 562 6.40 16.74 -2.53
CA TRP A 562 6.55 18.06 -1.93
C TRP A 562 7.27 19.06 -2.83
N ASN A 563 8.14 18.60 -3.75
CA ASN A 563 8.89 19.50 -4.64
C ASN A 563 7.95 20.26 -5.59
N THR A 564 7.02 19.54 -6.21
CA THR A 564 6.00 20.12 -7.08
C THR A 564 5.16 21.15 -6.33
N TRP A 565 4.71 20.77 -5.12
CA TRP A 565 3.93 21.66 -4.27
C TRP A 565 4.70 22.94 -3.88
N TYR A 566 5.97 22.81 -3.48
CA TYR A 566 6.80 23.96 -3.09
C TYR A 566 7.01 24.93 -4.25
N HIS A 567 7.24 24.43 -5.48
CA HIS A 567 7.38 25.31 -6.63
C HIS A 567 6.10 26.09 -6.93
N ILE A 568 4.94 25.44 -6.84
CA ILE A 568 3.63 26.08 -7.04
C ILE A 568 3.36 27.13 -5.95
N LEU A 569 3.64 26.82 -4.67
CA LEU A 569 3.52 27.79 -3.57
C LEU A 569 4.47 28.98 -3.73
N ASN A 570 5.70 28.74 -4.20
CA ASN A 570 6.68 29.79 -4.45
C ASN A 570 6.27 30.76 -5.57
N CYS A 571 5.36 30.34 -6.45
CA CYS A 571 4.72 31.18 -7.47
C CYS A 571 3.51 31.95 -6.92
N GLY A 572 3.09 31.70 -5.68
CA GLY A 572 1.98 32.37 -5.01
C GLY A 572 0.61 31.72 -5.21
N PHE A 573 0.55 30.54 -5.83
CA PHE A 573 -0.71 29.81 -5.99
C PHE A 573 -1.12 29.12 -4.68
N PRO A 574 -2.41 29.17 -4.31
CA PRO A 574 -2.88 28.70 -3.01
C PRO A 574 -3.15 27.18 -2.96
N LEU A 575 -2.31 26.35 -3.58
CA LEU A 575 -2.45 24.88 -3.59
C LEU A 575 -2.21 24.29 -2.19
N LYS A 576 -3.09 23.40 -1.73
CA LYS A 576 -2.98 22.74 -0.42
C LYS A 576 -2.38 21.34 -0.51
N LEU A 577 -1.84 20.87 0.61
CA LEU A 577 -1.37 19.49 0.76
C LEU A 577 -2.45 18.66 1.48
N SER A 578 -2.68 17.45 0.98
CA SER A 578 -3.55 16.44 1.60
C SER A 578 -2.80 15.10 1.70
N GLY A 579 -3.11 14.29 2.70
CA GLY A 579 -2.51 12.99 2.96
C GLY A 579 -3.49 11.87 2.65
N GLU A 580 -3.04 10.86 1.91
CA GLU A 580 -3.88 9.76 1.45
C GLU A 580 -3.13 8.43 1.38
N THR A 581 -3.87 7.35 1.07
CA THR A 581 -3.29 6.02 0.93
C THR A 581 -3.38 5.42 -0.46
N ASP A 582 -4.41 5.78 -1.23
CA ASP A 582 -4.83 5.03 -2.42
C ASP A 582 -4.86 3.51 -2.13
N PHE A 583 -5.44 3.14 -0.97
CA PHE A 583 -5.54 1.75 -0.55
C PHE A 583 -6.53 0.98 -1.44
N PRO A 584 -6.25 -0.27 -1.87
CA PRO A 584 -5.01 -1.04 -1.69
C PRO A 584 -4.00 -0.89 -2.84
N CYS A 585 -4.24 0.03 -3.78
CA CYS A 585 -3.50 0.15 -5.04
C CYS A 585 -2.06 0.63 -4.84
N MET A 586 -1.85 1.64 -4.00
CA MET A 586 -0.52 2.22 -3.71
C MET A 586 -0.01 1.75 -2.37
N SER A 587 -0.84 1.87 -1.33
CA SER A 587 -0.52 1.33 -0.01
C SER A 587 -1.22 -0.02 0.19
N SER A 588 -0.42 -1.06 0.44
CA SER A 588 -0.92 -2.44 0.33
C SER A 588 -1.89 -2.83 1.45
N ARG A 589 -1.46 -2.79 2.73
CA ARG A 589 -2.11 -3.59 3.77
C ARG A 589 -3.23 -2.89 4.53
N ARG A 590 -3.29 -1.56 4.58
CA ARG A 590 -4.18 -0.82 5.50
C ARG A 590 -4.56 0.55 4.94
N VAL A 591 -5.77 1.00 5.25
CA VAL A 591 -6.20 2.40 5.10
C VAL A 591 -5.53 3.29 6.15
N GLY A 592 -5.45 4.58 5.91
CA GLY A 592 -4.90 5.56 6.85
C GLY A 592 -3.40 5.39 7.14
N GLN A 593 -2.59 4.86 6.22
CA GLN A 593 -1.12 4.98 6.33
C GLN A 593 -0.65 6.41 6.04
N GLY A 594 -1.27 7.07 5.07
CA GLY A 594 -1.22 8.52 4.90
C GLY A 594 -2.54 9.14 5.38
N ARG A 595 -2.44 10.22 6.17
CA ARG A 595 -3.59 10.81 6.85
C ARG A 595 -3.63 12.32 6.68
N THR A 596 -4.84 12.86 6.58
CA THR A 596 -5.11 14.29 6.63
C THR A 596 -5.84 14.64 7.92
N TYR A 597 -5.31 15.58 8.69
CA TYR A 597 -5.88 16.05 9.94
C TYR A 597 -6.47 17.43 9.73
N VAL A 598 -7.79 17.51 9.61
CA VAL A 598 -8.49 18.76 9.32
C VAL A 598 -9.02 19.37 10.61
N ARG A 599 -8.66 20.63 10.86
CA ARG A 599 -9.18 21.38 11.99
C ARG A 599 -10.62 21.81 11.73
N LEU A 600 -11.55 21.31 12.55
CA LEU A 600 -12.97 21.67 12.50
C LEU A 600 -13.41 22.35 13.80
N ASN A 601 -14.28 23.36 13.67
CA ASN A 601 -14.91 24.00 14.82
C ASN A 601 -16.16 23.20 15.22
N LEU A 602 -15.97 22.05 15.88
CA LEU A 602 -17.07 21.16 16.30
C LEU A 602 -17.96 21.74 17.43
N GLY A 603 -17.71 22.97 17.88
CA GLY A 603 -18.25 23.53 19.12
C GLY A 603 -19.78 23.58 19.30
N LYS A 604 -20.60 23.31 18.28
CA LYS A 604 -22.08 23.24 18.41
C LYS A 604 -22.70 21.89 18.01
N THR A 605 -21.92 20.95 17.49
CA THR A 605 -22.41 19.67 16.98
C THR A 605 -21.38 18.57 17.20
N ASP A 606 -21.77 17.50 17.89
CA ASP A 606 -20.92 16.32 18.07
C ASP A 606 -20.76 15.48 16.79
N ALA A 607 -21.48 15.82 15.71
CA ALA A 607 -21.48 15.10 14.45
C ALA A 607 -20.48 15.69 13.45
N ILE A 608 -19.73 14.81 12.79
CA ILE A 608 -18.79 15.18 11.73
C ILE A 608 -19.53 15.27 10.40
N ASP A 609 -19.39 16.40 9.70
CA ASP A 609 -19.89 16.59 8.34
C ASP A 609 -18.75 16.43 7.31
N PHE A 610 -18.95 15.55 6.33
CA PHE A 610 -17.96 15.30 5.28
C PHE A 610 -17.70 16.53 4.40
N GLY A 611 -18.72 17.35 4.16
CA GLY A 611 -18.59 18.57 3.37
C GLY A 611 -17.75 19.63 4.08
N ASP A 612 -17.95 19.82 5.39
CA ASP A 612 -17.11 20.70 6.22
C ASP A 612 -15.66 20.22 6.28
N TRP A 613 -15.45 18.91 6.44
CA TRP A 613 -14.13 18.31 6.38
C TRP A 613 -13.45 18.56 5.03
N SER A 614 -14.14 18.28 3.93
CA SER A 614 -13.62 18.52 2.57
C SER A 614 -13.29 20.00 2.33
N ARG A 615 -14.16 20.92 2.78
CA ARG A 615 -13.87 22.37 2.73
C ARG A 615 -12.65 22.74 3.55
N GLY A 616 -12.44 22.11 4.71
CA GLY A 616 -11.25 22.29 5.53
C GLY A 616 -9.97 21.87 4.81
N VAL A 617 -9.99 20.79 4.03
CA VAL A 617 -8.89 20.39 3.12
C VAL A 617 -8.62 21.50 2.10
N ALA A 618 -9.64 21.93 1.35
CA ALA A 618 -9.50 22.98 0.32
C ALA A 618 -8.98 24.31 0.88
N GLN A 619 -9.32 24.63 2.13
CA GLN A 619 -8.87 25.84 2.80
C GLN A 619 -7.48 25.72 3.43
N GLY A 620 -6.90 24.52 3.48
CA GLY A 620 -5.59 24.29 4.10
C GLY A 620 -5.62 24.36 5.62
N ARG A 621 -6.78 24.14 6.25
CA ARG A 621 -6.92 24.07 7.72
C ARG A 621 -6.48 22.69 8.21
N SER A 622 -5.33 22.21 7.76
CA SER A 622 -4.91 20.83 7.98
C SER A 622 -3.40 20.65 7.98
N TYR A 623 -2.97 19.52 8.55
CA TYR A 623 -1.64 18.95 8.33
C TYR A 623 -1.77 17.50 7.84
N VAL A 624 -0.70 16.98 7.25
CA VAL A 624 -0.62 15.59 6.78
C VAL A 624 0.42 14.83 7.60
N SER A 625 0.16 13.55 7.87
CA SER A 625 1.09 12.72 8.61
C SER A 625 0.89 11.22 8.34
N ASP A 626 1.90 10.41 8.65
CA ASP A 626 1.79 8.95 8.72
C ASP A 626 1.12 8.43 10.01
N GLY A 627 0.78 9.34 10.93
CA GLY A 627 0.14 9.08 12.22
C GLY A 627 1.08 8.78 13.38
N PHE A 628 2.40 8.79 13.15
CA PHE A 628 3.40 8.68 14.22
C PHE A 628 4.05 10.04 14.57
N ALA A 629 3.69 11.11 13.83
CA ALA A 629 4.19 12.46 14.02
C ALA A 629 3.04 13.47 13.94
N HIS A 630 2.85 14.33 14.94
CA HIS A 630 1.73 15.27 14.99
C HIS A 630 2.18 16.72 15.15
N ALA A 631 1.50 17.62 14.44
CA ALA A 631 1.51 19.06 14.68
C ALA A 631 0.15 19.46 15.29
N LEU A 632 0.03 19.32 16.61
CA LEU A 632 -1.22 19.54 17.34
C LEU A 632 -1.58 21.02 17.48
N GLU A 633 -0.59 21.90 17.33
CA GLU A 633 -0.78 23.34 17.12
C GLU A 633 0.34 23.85 16.21
N PHE A 634 0.02 24.77 15.30
CA PHE A 634 1.00 25.52 14.51
C PHE A 634 0.41 26.89 14.18
N SER A 635 1.15 27.96 14.46
CA SER A 635 0.74 29.33 14.13
C SER A 635 1.94 30.23 13.87
N VAL A 636 1.69 31.29 13.08
CA VAL A 636 2.62 32.38 12.79
C VAL A 636 1.90 33.68 13.17
N ASP A 637 2.45 34.45 14.12
CA ASP A 637 1.79 35.61 14.74
C ASP A 637 0.34 35.36 15.16
N GLY A 638 0.07 34.15 15.67
CA GLY A 638 -1.27 33.71 16.09
C GLY A 638 -2.21 33.29 14.96
N VAL A 639 -1.81 33.46 13.69
CA VAL A 639 -2.54 32.97 12.52
C VAL A 639 -2.20 31.50 12.29
N VAL A 640 -3.20 30.66 12.09
CA VAL A 640 -3.07 29.21 11.87
C VAL A 640 -3.19 28.87 10.38
N PRO A 641 -2.76 27.68 9.92
CA PRO A 641 -2.97 27.25 8.54
C PRO A 641 -4.42 27.42 8.10
N GLY A 642 -4.62 28.06 6.95
CA GLY A 642 -5.93 28.49 6.49
C GLY A 642 -5.84 29.55 5.38
N PRO A 643 -6.97 30.20 5.06
CA PRO A 643 -7.03 31.23 4.03
C PRO A 643 -6.44 32.58 4.47
N ASP A 644 -6.38 32.84 5.78
CA ASP A 644 -5.99 34.15 6.33
C ASP A 644 -4.45 34.27 6.40
N PRO A 645 -3.86 35.36 5.88
CA PRO A 645 -2.42 35.61 6.00
C PRO A 645 -2.07 36.42 7.25
N VAL A 646 -0.80 36.36 7.66
CA VAL A 646 -0.17 37.40 8.47
C VAL A 646 0.16 38.59 7.58
N ALA A 647 -0.19 39.80 8.00
CA ALA A 647 0.12 41.02 7.27
C ALA A 647 1.21 41.82 7.97
N LEU A 648 2.34 42.03 7.29
CA LEU A 648 3.44 42.88 7.74
C LEU A 648 3.48 44.16 6.90
N ALA A 649 3.58 45.32 7.56
CA ALA A 649 3.69 46.60 6.87
C ALA A 649 5.06 46.79 6.16
N ALA A 650 6.10 46.13 6.66
CA ALA A 650 7.47 46.16 6.13
C ALA A 650 8.17 44.84 6.51
N PRO A 651 9.34 44.53 5.93
CA PRO A 651 10.17 43.40 6.36
C PRO A 651 10.34 43.39 7.89
N GLY A 652 10.23 42.20 8.49
CA GLY A 652 10.22 42.07 9.95
C GLY A 652 10.32 40.62 10.42
N GLU A 653 10.23 40.41 11.72
CA GLU A 653 10.18 39.08 12.32
C GLU A 653 8.74 38.68 12.64
N VAL A 654 8.45 37.39 12.52
CA VAL A 654 7.18 36.78 12.94
C VAL A 654 7.43 35.73 14.01
N ALA A 655 6.56 35.66 15.00
CA ALA A 655 6.60 34.64 16.04
C ALA A 655 5.96 33.34 15.52
N VAL A 656 6.70 32.24 15.55
CA VAL A 656 6.22 30.91 15.17
C VAL A 656 6.05 30.08 16.42
N ARG A 657 4.86 29.50 16.62
CA ARG A 657 4.56 28.60 17.74
C ARG A 657 4.06 27.26 17.23
N ALA A 658 4.53 26.18 17.84
CA ALA A 658 4.06 24.85 17.53
C ALA A 658 3.99 23.95 18.76
N ARG A 659 3.07 22.99 18.72
CA ARG A 659 3.01 21.86 19.65
C ARG A 659 3.12 20.58 18.85
N VAL A 660 4.18 19.83 19.09
CA VAL A 660 4.50 18.62 18.32
C VAL A 660 4.57 17.40 19.22
N ALA A 661 4.23 16.23 18.68
CA ALA A 661 4.37 14.95 19.37
C ALA A 661 4.82 13.86 18.40
N PHE A 662 5.68 12.97 18.87
CA PHE A 662 6.23 11.86 18.08
C PHE A 662 6.10 10.56 18.86
N ALA A 663 5.65 9.51 18.18
CA ALA A 663 5.44 8.21 18.79
C ALA A 663 6.73 7.66 19.40
N SER A 664 6.64 7.10 20.60
CA SER A 664 7.79 6.45 21.26
C SER A 664 8.20 5.15 20.58
N GLU A 665 7.33 4.58 19.76
CA GLU A 665 7.55 3.35 19.01
C GLU A 665 6.84 3.45 17.65
N GLN A 666 7.51 3.02 16.58
CA GLN A 666 6.92 2.99 15.23
C GLN A 666 7.58 1.92 14.35
N PRO A 667 6.95 1.50 13.23
CA PRO A 667 7.50 0.46 12.37
C PRO A 667 8.86 0.84 11.76
N ARG A 668 9.76 -0.12 11.71
CA ARG A 668 11.09 0.00 11.11
C ARG A 668 11.00 -0.15 9.59
N ALA A 669 10.57 0.90 8.88
CA ALA A 669 10.46 0.87 7.42
C ALA A 669 10.89 2.18 6.75
N VAL A 670 11.20 2.11 5.45
CA VAL A 670 11.44 3.31 4.61
C VAL A 670 10.21 4.19 4.57
N ALA A 671 9.01 3.59 4.53
CA ALA A 671 7.73 4.27 4.54
C ALA A 671 7.54 5.25 5.72
N HIS A 672 8.21 4.99 6.85
CA HIS A 672 8.17 5.80 8.06
C HIS A 672 9.48 6.57 8.32
N GLY A 673 10.40 6.57 7.35
CA GLY A 673 11.70 7.23 7.46
C GLY A 673 12.69 6.59 8.43
N MET A 674 12.41 5.38 8.92
CA MET A 674 13.27 4.66 9.89
C MET A 674 14.37 3.84 9.23
N ILE A 675 14.24 3.57 7.93
CA ILE A 675 15.27 2.96 7.11
C ILE A 675 15.62 3.94 6.00
N ALA A 676 16.91 4.21 5.80
CA ALA A 676 17.37 4.97 4.66
C ALA A 676 17.29 4.08 3.40
N PRO A 677 16.59 4.49 2.33
CA PRO A 677 16.55 3.74 1.09
C PRO A 677 17.93 3.73 0.41
N ALA A 678 18.33 2.58 -0.14
CA ALA A 678 19.62 2.43 -0.82
C ALA A 678 19.76 3.31 -2.07
N GLU A 679 18.63 3.62 -2.72
CA GLU A 679 18.52 4.37 -3.97
C GLU A 679 18.54 5.91 -3.75
N GLY A 680 18.58 6.36 -2.50
CA GLY A 680 18.67 7.78 -2.14
C GLY A 680 17.42 8.35 -1.48
N ARG A 681 17.60 9.48 -0.80
CA ARG A 681 16.61 10.15 0.05
C ARG A 681 15.25 10.38 -0.63
N ARG A 682 15.20 10.56 -1.95
CA ARG A 682 13.95 10.77 -2.72
C ARG A 682 12.91 9.66 -2.55
N HIS A 683 13.37 8.44 -2.25
CA HIS A 683 12.52 7.27 -2.01
C HIS A 683 12.05 7.14 -0.55
N SER A 684 12.45 8.07 0.33
CA SER A 684 12.01 8.04 1.73
C SER A 684 10.51 8.25 1.82
N GLY A 685 9.87 7.45 2.65
CA GLY A 685 8.44 7.46 2.88
C GLY A 685 7.61 6.71 1.83
N ASP A 686 8.16 6.33 0.68
CA ASP A 686 7.42 5.61 -0.37
C ASP A 686 6.73 4.35 0.18
N THR A 687 5.40 4.32 0.09
CA THR A 687 4.56 3.22 0.60
C THR A 687 4.25 2.17 -0.46
N ARG A 688 4.56 2.47 -1.73
CA ARG A 688 4.29 1.64 -2.90
C ARG A 688 5.32 0.53 -3.04
N ILE A 689 6.60 0.89 -3.07
CA ILE A 689 7.69 -0.07 -3.26
C ILE A 689 8.32 -0.45 -1.91
N LEU A 690 8.15 0.38 -0.88
CA LEU A 690 8.74 0.26 0.46
C LEU A 690 10.28 0.26 0.48
N HIS A 691 10.96 0.12 -0.66
CA HIS A 691 12.42 0.16 -0.84
C HIS A 691 13.23 -0.60 0.22
N GLY A 692 12.66 -1.71 0.70
CA GLY A 692 13.18 -2.55 1.78
C GLY A 692 12.26 -3.74 2.08
N PRO A 693 12.74 -4.73 2.88
CA PRO A 693 11.93 -5.88 3.26
C PRO A 693 10.73 -5.44 4.11
N ARG A 694 9.59 -6.12 3.93
CA ARG A 694 8.45 -5.97 4.83
C ARG A 694 8.81 -6.59 6.18
N THR A 695 8.84 -5.77 7.21
CA THR A 695 9.14 -6.20 8.58
C THR A 695 8.07 -5.69 9.53
N ASP A 696 7.78 -6.49 10.56
CA ASP A 696 6.93 -6.09 11.69
C ASP A 696 7.79 -5.58 12.87
N GLU A 697 9.10 -5.40 12.67
CA GLU A 697 9.99 -4.79 13.65
C GLU A 697 9.62 -3.32 13.90
N THR A 698 9.77 -2.91 15.15
CA THR A 698 9.59 -1.53 15.60
C THR A 698 10.91 -0.89 16.00
N VAL A 699 10.97 0.43 15.93
CA VAL A 699 12.05 1.25 16.49
C VAL A 699 11.49 2.04 17.67
N SER A 700 12.20 2.01 18.80
CA SER A 700 11.83 2.75 20.00
C SER A 700 12.71 3.99 20.20
N GLY A 701 12.10 5.09 20.65
CA GLY A 701 12.78 6.32 21.04
C GLY A 701 13.43 7.11 19.89
N GLY A 702 14.54 7.77 20.24
CA GLY A 702 15.33 8.62 19.33
C GLY A 702 14.85 10.07 19.27
N THR A 703 15.39 10.82 18.31
CA THR A 703 15.03 12.22 18.05
C THR A 703 14.42 12.39 16.68
N ARG A 704 13.59 13.41 16.51
CA ARG A 704 13.03 13.84 15.23
C ARG A 704 13.46 15.27 14.95
N LEU A 705 13.92 15.51 13.72
CA LEU A 705 14.32 16.84 13.29
C LEU A 705 13.07 17.60 12.84
N VAL A 706 12.63 18.55 13.65
CA VAL A 706 11.52 19.46 13.33
C VAL A 706 12.09 20.70 12.68
N GLU A 707 11.50 21.10 11.57
CA GLU A 707 11.97 22.21 10.75
C GLU A 707 10.86 23.24 10.57
N ILE A 708 11.24 24.52 10.68
CA ILE A 708 10.41 25.61 10.13
C ILE A 708 10.89 25.86 8.71
N VAL A 709 9.97 25.69 7.76
CA VAL A 709 10.21 25.83 6.33
C VAL A 709 9.71 27.18 5.87
N ARG A 710 10.55 27.97 5.20
CA ARG A 710 10.18 29.24 4.56
C ARG A 710 10.48 29.14 3.06
N ASN A 711 9.45 29.26 2.22
CA ASN A 711 9.60 29.20 0.76
C ASN A 711 10.33 27.92 0.25
N GLY A 712 10.18 26.82 0.97
CA GLY A 712 10.75 25.50 0.67
C GLY A 712 12.05 25.20 1.41
N GLU A 713 12.73 26.21 1.96
CA GLU A 713 14.00 26.05 2.66
C GLU A 713 13.78 25.90 4.17
N ALA A 714 14.48 24.94 4.79
CA ALA A 714 14.52 24.83 6.25
C ALA A 714 15.34 25.99 6.83
N VAL A 715 14.69 26.93 7.50
CA VAL A 715 15.33 28.10 8.11
C VAL A 715 15.65 27.92 9.58
N ILE A 716 14.98 26.98 10.24
CA ILE A 716 15.24 26.55 11.62
C ILE A 716 15.11 25.04 11.66
N SER A 717 15.99 24.38 12.42
CA SER A 717 15.92 22.94 12.69
C SER A 717 16.17 22.69 14.19
N VAL A 718 15.31 21.88 14.81
CA VAL A 718 15.43 21.49 16.22
C VAL A 718 15.23 19.99 16.36
N ALA A 719 16.03 19.34 17.21
CA ALA A 719 15.84 17.95 17.58
C ALA A 719 14.81 17.86 18.73
N VAL A 720 13.74 17.10 18.50
CA VAL A 720 12.68 16.84 19.49
C VAL A 720 12.66 15.34 19.83
N PRO A 721 12.55 14.94 21.11
CA PRO A 721 12.43 13.53 21.47
C PRO A 721 11.19 12.84 20.89
N ALA A 722 11.35 11.59 20.46
CA ALA A 722 10.25 10.69 20.16
C ALA A 722 9.91 9.86 21.39
N ASP A 723 9.20 10.47 22.34
CA ASP A 723 8.91 9.92 23.66
C ASP A 723 7.40 9.80 23.96
N GLY A 724 6.55 9.98 22.94
CA GLY A 724 5.10 9.93 23.07
C GLY A 724 4.49 11.11 23.82
N LYS A 725 5.25 12.21 24.02
CA LYS A 725 4.77 13.41 24.71
C LYS A 725 4.63 14.60 23.76
N ILE A 726 3.86 15.60 24.21
CA ILE A 726 3.71 16.89 23.54
C ILE A 726 4.86 17.81 23.96
N HIS A 727 5.52 18.43 22.97
CA HIS A 727 6.60 19.39 23.15
C HIS A 727 6.20 20.74 22.56
N ASP A 728 6.35 21.80 23.34
CA ASP A 728 6.07 23.18 22.92
C ASP A 728 7.34 23.80 22.30
N LEU A 729 7.18 24.43 21.14
CA LEU A 729 8.25 25.07 20.38
C LEU A 729 7.86 26.51 20.06
N GLU A 730 8.80 27.45 20.24
CA GLU A 730 8.63 28.86 19.90
C GLU A 730 9.89 29.39 19.21
N PHE A 731 9.70 30.13 18.12
CA PHE A 731 10.77 30.69 17.31
C PHE A 731 10.44 32.10 16.84
N SER A 732 11.47 32.88 16.53
CA SER A 732 11.34 34.11 15.74
C SER A 732 11.92 33.86 14.35
N VAL A 733 11.17 34.18 13.30
CA VAL A 733 11.61 33.97 11.91
C VAL A 733 11.62 35.29 11.15
N PRO A 734 12.76 35.70 10.56
CA PRO A 734 12.81 36.89 9.72
C PRO A 734 12.10 36.65 8.37
N VAL A 735 11.30 37.63 7.96
CA VAL A 735 10.55 37.66 6.69
C VAL A 735 10.87 38.95 5.94
N GLU A 736 11.70 38.82 4.90
CA GLU A 736 12.19 39.96 4.10
C GLU A 736 11.23 40.35 2.96
N ARG A 737 10.39 39.40 2.54
CA ARG A 737 9.42 39.55 1.45
C ARG A 737 8.27 38.59 1.67
N SER A 738 7.15 38.81 0.98
CA SER A 738 5.99 37.92 1.05
C SER A 738 6.41 36.47 0.82
N SER A 739 6.09 35.63 1.80
CA SER A 739 6.58 34.26 1.94
C SER A 739 5.48 33.38 2.50
N TRP A 740 5.68 32.07 2.45
CA TRP A 740 4.90 31.12 3.22
C TRP A 740 5.79 30.43 4.24
N LEU A 741 5.24 30.11 5.41
CA LEU A 741 5.90 29.35 6.46
C LEU A 741 5.11 28.09 6.81
N ALA A 742 5.81 26.98 7.01
CA ALA A 742 5.21 25.71 7.43
C ALA A 742 6.10 25.00 8.45
N LEU A 743 5.53 24.05 9.18
CA LEU A 743 6.26 23.11 10.02
C LEU A 743 6.38 21.77 9.31
N ARG A 744 7.56 21.17 9.38
CA ARG A 744 7.87 19.89 8.74
C ARG A 744 8.66 19.00 9.69
N GLN A 745 8.41 17.69 9.61
CA GLN A 745 9.34 16.67 10.03
C GLN A 745 9.42 15.65 8.88
N PHE A 746 10.54 15.63 8.17
CA PHE A 746 10.69 14.77 7.00
C PHE A 746 11.02 13.32 7.42
N PRO A 747 10.36 12.28 6.86
CA PRO A 747 9.30 12.31 5.85
C PRO A 747 7.87 12.21 6.43
N GLN A 748 7.69 12.24 7.75
CA GLN A 748 6.45 11.78 8.39
C GLN A 748 5.36 12.86 8.56
N LEU A 749 5.70 14.15 8.51
CA LEU A 749 4.76 15.23 8.85
C LEU A 749 5.03 16.51 8.06
N HIS A 750 3.96 17.15 7.57
CA HIS A 750 4.01 18.51 7.03
C HIS A 750 2.69 19.25 7.28
N THR A 751 2.75 20.50 7.76
CA THR A 751 1.55 21.36 7.87
C THR A 751 1.24 22.04 6.54
N ASN A 752 -0.03 22.36 6.26
CA ASN A 752 -0.27 23.43 5.29
C ASN A 752 0.36 24.75 5.79
N PRO A 753 0.77 25.65 4.89
CA PRO A 753 1.48 26.85 5.29
C PRO A 753 0.57 27.94 5.87
N VAL A 754 1.17 28.84 6.63
CA VAL A 754 0.64 30.18 6.89
C VAL A 754 1.36 31.15 5.96
N ASN A 755 0.58 31.94 5.21
CA ASN A 755 1.13 32.98 4.35
C ASN A 755 1.47 34.22 5.16
N VAL A 756 2.62 34.84 4.87
CA VAL A 756 3.03 36.13 5.42
C VAL A 756 3.20 37.10 4.26
N LEU A 757 2.34 38.12 4.19
CA LEU A 757 2.37 39.13 3.15
C LEU A 757 3.06 40.39 3.67
N VAL A 758 4.10 40.83 2.97
CA VAL A 758 4.85 42.05 3.28
C VAL A 758 4.37 43.16 2.34
N ASP A 759 3.97 44.30 2.91
CA ASP A 759 3.51 45.49 2.15
C ASP A 759 2.35 45.15 1.19
N GLY A 760 1.48 44.21 1.57
CA GLY A 760 0.36 43.74 0.75
C GLY A 760 0.75 43.05 -0.56
N ARG A 761 2.04 42.75 -0.79
CA ARG A 761 2.52 42.16 -2.05
C ARG A 761 2.21 40.66 -2.10
N PRO A 762 1.91 40.11 -3.28
CA PRO A 762 1.72 38.67 -3.44
C PRO A 762 3.04 37.92 -3.22
N ILE A 763 2.94 36.62 -2.90
CA ILE A 763 4.10 35.73 -2.82
C ILE A 763 4.67 35.55 -4.23
N ARG A 764 5.94 35.93 -4.40
CA ARG A 764 6.77 35.68 -5.59
C ARG A 764 8.16 35.27 -5.11
N ALA A 765 8.22 34.10 -4.49
CA ALA A 765 9.38 33.69 -3.70
C ALA A 765 10.55 33.23 -4.58
N SER A 766 10.32 32.69 -5.77
CA SER A 766 11.40 32.12 -6.57
C SER A 766 11.15 32.22 -8.08
N PRO A 767 11.92 33.05 -8.81
CA PRO A 767 11.90 33.06 -10.28
C PRO A 767 12.27 31.69 -10.88
N ALA A 768 13.15 30.94 -10.21
CA ALA A 768 13.51 29.58 -10.64
C ALA A 768 12.33 28.61 -10.51
N SER A 769 11.48 28.75 -9.48
CA SER A 769 10.25 27.95 -9.35
C SER A 769 9.24 28.28 -10.45
N ALA A 770 9.04 29.56 -10.73
CA ALA A 770 8.18 30.02 -11.81
C ALA A 770 8.63 29.46 -13.17
N ARG A 771 9.94 29.52 -13.44
CA ARG A 771 10.55 28.89 -14.62
C ARG A 771 10.38 27.37 -14.65
N TRP A 772 10.57 26.69 -13.52
CA TRP A 772 10.39 25.24 -13.40
C TRP A 772 8.95 24.82 -13.73
N CYS A 773 7.95 25.56 -13.21
CA CYS A 773 6.54 25.35 -13.54
C CYS A 773 6.26 25.59 -15.02
N ALA A 774 6.75 26.69 -15.60
CA ALA A 774 6.57 26.99 -17.03
C ALA A 774 7.19 25.91 -17.94
N GLU A 775 8.42 25.48 -17.66
CA GLU A 775 9.08 24.41 -18.43
C GLU A 775 8.37 23.06 -18.27
N SER A 776 7.77 22.80 -17.10
CA SER A 776 6.93 21.61 -16.87
C SER A 776 5.64 21.63 -17.69
N VAL A 777 4.99 22.80 -17.84
CA VAL A 777 3.80 22.97 -18.71
C VAL A 777 4.16 22.72 -20.18
N GLU A 778 5.29 23.26 -20.65
CA GLU A 778 5.76 23.01 -22.02
C GLU A 778 6.03 21.53 -22.27
N LEU A 779 6.78 20.89 -21.38
CA LEU A 779 7.14 19.48 -21.49
C LEU A 779 5.90 18.57 -21.46
N LEU A 780 4.93 18.87 -20.59
CA LEU A 780 3.66 18.16 -20.56
C LEU A 780 2.94 18.24 -21.90
N TRP A 781 2.82 19.45 -22.45
CA TRP A 781 2.15 19.65 -23.74
C TRP A 781 2.84 18.85 -24.85
N GLU A 782 4.17 18.95 -24.95
CA GLU A 782 4.98 18.19 -25.91
C GLU A 782 4.72 16.68 -25.79
N ASN A 783 4.73 16.15 -24.58
CA ASN A 783 4.56 14.73 -24.33
C ASN A 783 3.13 14.25 -24.62
N ARG A 784 2.11 15.08 -24.34
CA ARG A 784 0.76 14.57 -24.08
C ARG A 784 -0.40 15.22 -24.83
N HIS A 785 -0.21 16.33 -25.54
CA HIS A 785 -1.31 16.99 -26.28
C HIS A 785 -2.04 16.05 -27.26
N ARG A 786 -1.36 15.03 -27.79
CA ARG A 786 -1.93 14.00 -28.68
C ARG A 786 -2.97 13.10 -28.01
N HIS A 787 -2.97 13.00 -26.68
CA HIS A 787 -3.98 12.25 -25.93
C HIS A 787 -5.28 13.05 -25.74
N ILE A 788 -5.24 14.36 -25.97
CA ILE A 788 -6.41 15.23 -25.94
C ILE A 788 -7.15 15.08 -27.28
N ALA A 789 -8.46 14.85 -27.20
CA ALA A 789 -9.36 14.76 -28.33
C ALA A 789 -9.23 16.00 -29.22
N GLU A 790 -9.24 15.79 -30.54
CA GLU A 790 -9.00 16.86 -31.51
C GLU A 790 -9.95 18.05 -31.34
N SER A 791 -11.22 17.78 -31.01
CA SER A 791 -12.23 18.81 -30.73
C SER A 791 -11.97 19.62 -29.45
N GLU A 792 -11.22 19.07 -28.49
CA GLU A 792 -10.93 19.71 -27.19
C GLU A 792 -9.56 20.41 -27.18
N ARG A 793 -8.64 20.04 -28.08
CA ARG A 793 -7.28 20.59 -28.15
C ARG A 793 -7.22 22.12 -28.20
N PRO A 794 -8.09 22.85 -28.93
CA PRO A 794 -8.04 24.32 -28.94
C PRO A 794 -8.33 24.92 -27.55
N ALA A 795 -9.33 24.39 -26.84
CA ALA A 795 -9.67 24.84 -25.49
C ALA A 795 -8.57 24.48 -24.49
N ALA A 796 -8.01 23.27 -24.59
CA ALA A 796 -6.88 22.84 -23.79
C ALA A 796 -5.66 23.74 -24.03
N ARG A 797 -5.31 24.00 -25.30
CA ARG A 797 -4.18 24.88 -25.63
C ARG A 797 -4.32 26.26 -25.01
N ALA A 798 -5.51 26.84 -25.08
CA ALA A 798 -5.77 28.15 -24.48
C ALA A 798 -5.55 28.17 -22.96
N ALA A 799 -5.87 27.08 -22.24
CA ALA A 799 -5.57 26.95 -20.82
C ALA A 799 -4.07 26.82 -20.53
N TYR A 800 -3.35 26.03 -21.34
CA TYR A 800 -1.89 25.91 -21.22
C TYR A 800 -1.19 27.24 -21.50
N ASP A 801 -1.66 28.00 -22.50
CA ASP A 801 -1.14 29.33 -22.81
C ASP A 801 -1.35 30.33 -21.68
N ARG A 802 -2.51 30.29 -21.01
CA ARG A 802 -2.75 31.09 -19.80
C ARG A 802 -1.82 30.68 -18.66
N ALA A 803 -1.65 29.39 -18.43
CA ALA A 803 -0.71 28.90 -17.42
C ALA A 803 0.73 29.39 -17.69
N LEU A 804 1.19 29.29 -18.93
CA LEU A 804 2.50 29.82 -19.34
C LEU A 804 2.63 31.33 -19.16
N ALA A 805 1.56 32.09 -19.43
CA ALA A 805 1.55 33.54 -19.26
C ALA A 805 1.59 33.96 -17.78
N GLU A 806 1.00 33.19 -16.88
CA GLU A 806 1.02 33.48 -15.43
C GLU A 806 2.36 33.10 -14.76
N TYR A 807 3.01 32.02 -15.22
CA TYR A 807 4.31 31.61 -14.69
C TYR A 807 5.49 32.44 -15.24
N ARG A 808 5.34 33.12 -16.38
CA ARG A 808 6.39 33.96 -16.98
C ARG A 808 6.26 35.40 -16.50
#